data_AF-A0A1T5EM72-F1
#
_entry.id   AF-A0A1T5EM72-F1
#
_cell.length_a   1.000
_cell.length_b   1.000
_cell.length_c   1.000
_cell.angle_alpha   90.00
_cell.angle_beta   90.00
_cell.angle_gamma   90.00
#
_symmetry.space_group_name_H-M   'P 1'
#
loop_
_entity.id
_entity.type
_entity.pdbx_description
1 polymer ?
#
loop_
_entity_poly.entity_id
_entity_poly.type
_entity_poly.pdbx_seq_one_letter_code
_entity_poly.pdbx_strand_id
1 'polypeptide(L)'
;MVDQPADGVYPEYWEADVVLRDGGTAHVRPIHPSDADAVQAFHVGQSQKSIYMRFFAFKSKLSSKELKRFTEVDYKDRVALVITIGGEILGIGRYDRLDDPAEAEVAFNIADAHQGRGIGSILLEHLAAAARENGIRKFSAEVLPENRKMLMVFSDAGYDVKRHFDDGVVSLEFNIDPTDKSRAVMESREHRAEARSIQELLAPASVAVIGASRKWGTVGYQLLEHVIEGGFSGPVYAINPEALELAGMLSFARLSEVPGPVTLAVIAVPYDEVPKVVQECAAAGVKGIVVATAGYADDGERGLARQRELVRQARANGMRVIGPASLGIVNTNPAVSLNASMAPALARRGGLGLFSQSAAIGVSLYAASSRRRVGISTFLSAGNRADVSGNDMMQYWEDDADTTAVGLYLESIGNPRKFSRLARRLARTKPVIVAKSDAMGLNLPPGHAVRTTQAPSEALDAMMRQAGVIRVETIEELMDVAQIVSSQPLPGGPGIAVFSNSRALGKVVADSAARQGLGVERIVTDVDLDAGMSRALPALRRSLQDTLTADTVYAAVFALLPAHGLTVEKIAGVLAECSAAAGKPVVAAFSGILDPSIYVEGMVGAEPEQPHQPAPAPPVPCYSNPGAAVAALAAVVRYAQWLDRDQGLFVEPEGCHPEAARADLELLLRDVGGEQLVRLDQGTAARLLGHYGIRLVPSVGFETAEEAVAAAGQLGWPVALKTTDPALRHRLDLGGVRLDIQDADSLRRNVLEMRKSLERYGSPSLEVQTMVPVGQACTFRAIEDPLLGPVISFGLAGDAVNLLDDWAHRVPPLSGSDVHDFIRSPRASRKLFGYQGLPAVDVAALEDLAARLTRLKDNHPEIALVHFNPVLAGPDGASILAADVRIANAAQRTDSARRAMRS
;
A
#
# COMPACT_ATOMS: atom_id res chain seq x y z
N MET A 1 -14.24 0.03 -22.40
CA MET A 1 -14.97 -1.17 -22.83
C MET A 1 -14.13 -2.39 -22.45
N VAL A 2 -14.39 -3.01 -21.30
CA VAL A 2 -14.67 -4.44 -21.45
C VAL A 2 -15.93 -4.37 -22.31
N ASP A 3 -15.88 -4.85 -23.56
CA ASP A 3 -17.13 -5.14 -24.26
C ASP A 3 -18.03 -5.77 -23.21
N GLN A 4 -19.19 -5.19 -22.90
CA GLN A 4 -20.19 -5.97 -22.18
C GLN A 4 -20.28 -7.25 -23.01
N PRO A 5 -19.84 -8.40 -22.46
CA PRO A 5 -19.77 -9.59 -23.27
C PRO A 5 -21.17 -9.78 -23.83
N ALA A 6 -21.30 -10.06 -25.13
CA ALA A 6 -22.59 -10.40 -25.71
C ALA A 6 -23.30 -11.42 -24.80
N ASP A 7 -24.60 -11.27 -24.57
CA ASP A 7 -25.35 -12.07 -23.57
C ASP A 7 -24.91 -13.55 -23.64
N GLY A 8 -24.37 -14.08 -22.54
CA GLY A 8 -23.90 -15.46 -22.41
C GLY A 8 -22.39 -15.72 -22.61
N VAL A 9 -21.54 -14.72 -22.85
CA VAL A 9 -20.08 -14.91 -22.92
C VAL A 9 -19.45 -15.01 -21.52
N TYR A 10 -18.51 -15.94 -21.36
CA TYR A 10 -17.85 -16.26 -20.09
C TYR A 10 -17.06 -15.06 -19.51
N PRO A 11 -17.36 -14.60 -18.28
CA PRO A 11 -16.71 -13.42 -17.70
C PRO A 11 -15.38 -13.79 -17.01
N GLU A 12 -14.32 -13.98 -17.80
CA GLU A 12 -12.97 -14.34 -17.29
C GLU A 12 -12.45 -13.35 -16.23
N TYR A 13 -12.82 -12.08 -16.32
CA TYR A 13 -12.44 -11.04 -15.34
C TYR A 13 -13.10 -11.21 -13.95
N TRP A 14 -14.00 -12.17 -13.78
CA TRP A 14 -14.53 -12.59 -12.47
C TRP A 14 -13.68 -13.64 -11.78
N GLU A 15 -12.73 -14.25 -12.49
CA GLU A 15 -11.79 -15.20 -11.91
C GLU A 15 -10.84 -14.52 -10.93
N ALA A 16 -10.50 -15.22 -9.86
CA ALA A 16 -9.60 -14.72 -8.84
C ALA A 16 -9.02 -15.87 -8.02
N ASP A 17 -7.73 -15.79 -7.70
CA ASP A 17 -7.17 -16.62 -6.65
C ASP A 17 -7.41 -15.97 -5.27
N VAL A 18 -7.72 -16.80 -4.27
CA VAL A 18 -8.08 -16.36 -2.91
C VAL A 18 -7.30 -17.11 -1.86
N VAL A 19 -7.08 -16.47 -0.72
CA VAL A 19 -6.51 -17.12 0.47
C VAL A 19 -7.65 -17.58 1.38
N LEU A 20 -7.67 -18.86 1.73
CA LEU A 20 -8.64 -19.45 2.64
C LEU A 20 -8.29 -19.16 4.10
N ARG A 21 -9.24 -19.38 5.01
CA ARG A 21 -9.05 -19.07 6.45
C ARG A 21 -7.90 -19.85 7.09
N ASP A 22 -7.56 -20.99 6.53
CA ASP A 22 -6.44 -21.84 6.96
C ASP A 22 -5.11 -21.48 6.30
N GLY A 23 -5.02 -20.39 5.53
CA GLY A 23 -3.78 -19.94 4.89
C GLY A 23 -3.48 -20.55 3.52
N GLY A 24 -4.17 -21.63 3.14
CA GLY A 24 -4.06 -22.21 1.80
C GLY A 24 -4.71 -21.35 0.72
N THR A 25 -4.36 -21.60 -0.55
CA THR A 25 -4.97 -20.89 -1.70
C THR A 25 -6.10 -21.70 -2.34
N ALA A 26 -6.98 -21.02 -3.06
CA ALA A 26 -7.99 -21.63 -3.92
C ALA A 26 -8.31 -20.70 -5.09
N HIS A 27 -8.93 -21.25 -6.13
CA HIS A 27 -9.29 -20.50 -7.32
C HIS A 27 -10.81 -20.34 -7.41
N VAL A 28 -11.28 -19.09 -7.56
CA VAL A 28 -12.68 -18.73 -7.75
C VAL A 28 -12.89 -18.44 -9.23
N ARG A 29 -13.91 -19.03 -9.85
CA ARG A 29 -14.28 -18.74 -11.24
C ARG A 29 -15.78 -18.92 -11.50
N PRO A 30 -16.33 -18.30 -12.56
CA PRO A 30 -17.66 -18.65 -13.04
C PRO A 30 -17.78 -20.14 -13.36
N ILE A 31 -18.97 -20.71 -13.13
CA ILE A 31 -19.26 -22.08 -13.55
C ILE A 31 -19.34 -22.16 -15.07
N HIS A 32 -18.92 -23.28 -15.64
CA HIS A 32 -18.97 -23.54 -17.07
C HIS A 32 -19.79 -24.82 -17.36
N PRO A 33 -20.46 -24.96 -18.52
CA PRO A 33 -21.22 -26.16 -18.85
C PRO A 33 -20.42 -27.48 -18.73
N SER A 34 -19.11 -27.44 -18.96
CA SER A 34 -18.21 -28.60 -18.80
C SER A 34 -18.03 -29.07 -17.35
N ASP A 35 -18.48 -28.30 -16.36
CA ASP A 35 -18.35 -28.66 -14.94
C ASP A 35 -19.40 -29.69 -14.48
N ALA A 36 -20.30 -30.15 -15.36
CA ALA A 36 -21.41 -31.03 -15.00
C ALA A 36 -20.95 -32.28 -14.22
N ASP A 37 -19.86 -32.92 -14.66
CA ASP A 37 -19.31 -34.10 -13.98
C ASP A 37 -18.69 -33.74 -12.62
N ALA A 38 -17.99 -32.62 -12.53
CA ALA A 38 -17.40 -32.13 -11.28
C ALA A 38 -18.48 -31.72 -10.26
N VAL A 39 -19.56 -31.09 -10.70
CA VAL A 39 -20.73 -30.75 -9.88
C VAL A 39 -21.44 -32.02 -9.41
N GLN A 40 -21.57 -33.04 -10.27
CA GLN A 40 -22.16 -34.31 -9.90
C GLN A 40 -21.31 -35.05 -8.85
N ALA A 41 -19.99 -35.06 -9.02
CA ALA A 41 -19.04 -35.62 -8.06
C ALA A 41 -19.10 -34.89 -6.73
N PHE A 42 -19.08 -33.54 -6.76
CA PHE A 42 -19.24 -32.68 -5.59
C PHE A 42 -20.54 -32.99 -4.83
N HIS A 43 -21.67 -33.10 -5.53
CA HIS A 43 -22.97 -33.39 -4.92
C HIS A 43 -23.01 -34.77 -4.26
N VAL A 44 -22.51 -35.81 -4.94
CA VAL A 44 -22.49 -37.19 -4.42
C VAL A 44 -21.57 -37.33 -3.20
N GLY A 45 -20.51 -36.52 -3.13
CA GLY A 45 -19.59 -36.48 -2.00
C GLY A 45 -20.17 -35.85 -0.72
N GLN A 46 -21.35 -35.21 -0.77
CA GLN A 46 -21.94 -34.56 0.40
C GLN A 46 -22.72 -35.52 1.30
N SER A 47 -22.77 -35.22 2.60
CA SER A 47 -23.64 -35.93 3.52
C SER A 47 -25.12 -35.70 3.18
N GLN A 48 -25.97 -36.69 3.53
CA GLN A 48 -27.42 -36.58 3.37
C GLN A 48 -27.98 -35.33 4.07
N LYS A 49 -27.39 -34.95 5.21
CA LYS A 49 -27.77 -33.75 5.95
C LYS A 49 -27.50 -32.48 5.14
N SER A 50 -26.30 -32.34 4.56
CA SER A 50 -25.96 -31.16 3.74
C SER A 50 -26.80 -31.06 2.47
N ILE A 51 -27.10 -32.20 1.82
CA ILE A 51 -28.02 -32.27 0.67
C ILE A 51 -29.42 -31.79 1.07
N TYR A 52 -29.96 -32.32 2.17
CA TYR A 52 -31.29 -31.93 2.65
C TYR A 52 -31.35 -30.45 3.00
N MET A 53 -30.33 -29.93 3.69
CA MET A 53 -30.25 -28.51 4.07
C MET A 53 -30.19 -27.57 2.86
N ARG A 54 -29.67 -28.02 1.71
CA ARG A 54 -29.55 -27.22 0.49
C ARG A 54 -30.77 -27.30 -0.42
N PHE A 55 -31.34 -28.49 -0.57
CA PHE A 55 -32.38 -28.75 -1.58
C PHE A 55 -33.77 -28.98 -1.00
N PHE A 56 -33.89 -28.94 0.34
CA PHE A 56 -35.10 -29.26 1.11
C PHE A 56 -35.68 -30.66 0.79
N ALA A 57 -34.86 -31.51 0.18
CA ALA A 57 -35.20 -32.84 -0.27
C ALA A 57 -33.94 -33.72 -0.31
N PHE A 58 -34.11 -35.01 -0.05
CA PHE A 58 -33.04 -35.98 -0.24
C PHE A 58 -32.89 -36.29 -1.73
N LYS A 59 -31.72 -35.95 -2.29
CA LYS A 59 -31.36 -36.23 -3.67
C LYS A 59 -30.02 -36.95 -3.69
N SER A 60 -30.01 -38.25 -3.95
CA SER A 60 -28.76 -39.03 -3.99
C SER A 60 -27.88 -38.67 -5.18
N LYS A 61 -28.48 -38.20 -6.28
CA LYS A 61 -27.82 -37.66 -7.48
C LYS A 61 -28.64 -36.51 -8.06
N LEU A 62 -28.01 -35.70 -8.90
CA LEU A 62 -28.69 -34.66 -9.67
C LEU A 62 -29.15 -35.27 -10.99
N SER A 63 -30.35 -34.93 -11.44
CA SER A 63 -30.82 -35.32 -12.77
C SER A 63 -30.06 -34.57 -13.86
N SER A 64 -30.01 -35.10 -15.08
CA SER A 64 -29.38 -34.41 -16.22
C SER A 64 -29.97 -33.02 -16.47
N LYS A 65 -31.26 -32.83 -16.19
CA LYS A 65 -31.94 -31.53 -16.29
C LYS A 65 -31.46 -30.54 -15.21
N GLU A 66 -31.22 -31.01 -13.99
CA GLU A 66 -30.70 -30.18 -12.91
C GLU A 66 -29.24 -29.82 -13.13
N LEU A 67 -28.40 -30.77 -13.55
CA LEU A 67 -27.01 -30.50 -13.91
C LEU A 67 -26.93 -29.42 -14.99
N LYS A 68 -27.70 -29.59 -16.08
CA LYS A 68 -27.80 -28.59 -17.14
C LYS A 68 -28.23 -27.23 -16.59
N ARG A 69 -29.28 -27.18 -15.75
CA ARG A 69 -29.73 -25.94 -15.11
C ARG A 69 -28.66 -25.32 -14.21
N PHE A 70 -27.82 -26.12 -13.56
CA PHE A 70 -26.82 -25.63 -12.62
C PHE A 70 -25.53 -25.16 -13.29
N THR A 71 -25.16 -25.71 -14.45
CA THR A 71 -23.93 -25.37 -15.16
C THR A 71 -24.13 -24.46 -16.37
N GLU A 72 -25.32 -24.45 -17.00
CA GLU A 72 -25.65 -23.51 -18.08
C GLU A 72 -26.37 -22.27 -17.51
N VAL A 73 -25.61 -21.19 -17.39
CA VAL A 73 -26.02 -19.88 -16.86
C VAL A 73 -25.70 -18.77 -17.87
N ASP A 74 -26.40 -17.64 -17.80
CA ASP A 74 -26.25 -16.51 -18.74
C ASP A 74 -25.25 -15.43 -18.25
N TYR A 75 -24.73 -15.59 -17.03
CA TYR A 75 -23.81 -14.67 -16.36
C TYR A 75 -24.39 -13.27 -16.07
N LYS A 76 -25.72 -13.12 -16.09
CA LYS A 76 -26.41 -11.84 -15.90
C LYS A 76 -27.56 -11.97 -14.91
N ASP A 77 -28.58 -12.71 -15.31
CA ASP A 77 -29.78 -12.99 -14.51
C ASP A 77 -29.60 -14.27 -13.72
N ARG A 78 -28.81 -15.20 -14.24
CA ARG A 78 -28.40 -16.43 -13.57
C ARG A 78 -26.89 -16.45 -13.52
N VAL A 79 -26.34 -16.48 -12.31
CA VAL A 79 -24.89 -16.52 -12.09
C VAL A 79 -24.58 -17.62 -11.10
N ALA A 80 -23.52 -18.38 -11.38
CA ALA A 80 -22.92 -19.28 -10.40
C ALA A 80 -21.39 -19.20 -10.47
N LEU A 81 -20.77 -19.21 -9.29
CA LEU A 81 -19.33 -19.24 -9.09
C LEU A 81 -18.96 -20.53 -8.36
N VAL A 82 -17.80 -21.09 -8.71
CA VAL A 82 -17.20 -22.25 -8.05
C VAL A 82 -15.87 -21.87 -7.43
N ILE A 83 -15.55 -22.45 -6.27
CA ILE A 83 -14.21 -22.40 -5.67
C ILE A 83 -13.57 -23.77 -5.82
N THR A 84 -12.34 -23.83 -6.35
CA THR A 84 -11.65 -25.09 -6.64
C THR A 84 -10.22 -25.14 -6.10
N ILE A 85 -9.74 -26.37 -5.83
CA ILE A 85 -8.32 -26.72 -5.61
C ILE A 85 -8.04 -28.00 -6.41
N GLY A 86 -6.99 -28.01 -7.24
CA GLY A 86 -6.65 -29.15 -8.09
C GLY A 86 -7.74 -29.54 -9.09
N GLY A 87 -8.65 -28.61 -9.42
CA GLY A 87 -9.86 -28.87 -10.21
C GLY A 87 -11.03 -29.45 -9.42
N GLU A 88 -10.84 -29.84 -8.16
CA GLU A 88 -11.92 -30.29 -7.27
C GLU A 88 -12.76 -29.09 -6.79
N ILE A 89 -14.09 -29.18 -6.91
CA ILE A 89 -15.01 -28.15 -6.43
C ILE A 89 -15.14 -28.26 -4.90
N LEU A 90 -14.79 -27.19 -4.20
CA LEU A 90 -14.93 -27.07 -2.75
C LEU A 90 -16.23 -26.38 -2.34
N GLY A 91 -16.80 -25.57 -3.22
CA GLY A 91 -18.07 -24.90 -2.97
C GLY A 91 -18.62 -24.22 -4.20
N ILE A 92 -19.94 -24.06 -4.22
CA ILE A 92 -20.72 -23.44 -5.28
C ILE A 92 -21.59 -22.37 -4.65
N GLY A 93 -21.53 -21.15 -5.18
CA GLY A 93 -22.44 -20.06 -4.84
C GLY A 93 -23.16 -19.60 -6.10
N ARG A 94 -24.45 -19.29 -6.01
CA ARG A 94 -25.24 -18.82 -7.15
C ARG A 94 -26.25 -17.76 -6.75
N TYR A 95 -26.66 -16.94 -7.72
CA TYR A 95 -27.89 -16.18 -7.63
C TYR A 95 -28.75 -16.38 -8.89
N ASP A 96 -30.06 -16.23 -8.73
CA ASP A 96 -31.03 -16.13 -9.81
C ASP A 96 -31.87 -14.85 -9.59
N ARG A 97 -31.96 -13.98 -10.61
CA ARG A 97 -32.70 -12.70 -10.54
C ARG A 97 -34.20 -12.95 -10.38
N LEU A 98 -34.85 -12.14 -9.56
CA LEU A 98 -36.29 -12.19 -9.31
C LEU A 98 -37.06 -11.27 -10.27
N ASP A 99 -38.39 -11.21 -10.11
CA ASP A 99 -39.26 -10.34 -10.90
C ASP A 99 -38.90 -8.85 -10.74
N ASP A 100 -38.44 -8.46 -9.54
CA ASP A 100 -37.82 -7.15 -9.34
C ASP A 100 -36.40 -7.17 -9.93
N PRO A 101 -36.10 -6.34 -10.95
CA PRO A 101 -34.79 -6.33 -11.57
C PRO A 101 -33.65 -5.94 -10.61
N ALA A 102 -33.93 -5.30 -9.47
CA ALA A 102 -32.93 -4.95 -8.47
C ALA A 102 -32.69 -6.06 -7.41
N GLU A 103 -33.44 -7.16 -7.45
CA GLU A 103 -33.39 -8.24 -6.45
C GLU A 103 -33.00 -9.60 -7.06
N ALA A 104 -32.27 -10.42 -6.30
CA ALA A 104 -31.94 -11.79 -6.67
C ALA A 104 -31.92 -12.74 -5.47
N GLU A 105 -32.33 -13.99 -5.68
CA GLU A 105 -32.24 -15.04 -4.68
C GLU A 105 -30.83 -15.67 -4.71
N VAL A 106 -30.16 -15.78 -3.56
CA VAL A 106 -28.79 -16.30 -3.42
C VAL A 106 -28.77 -17.63 -2.67
N ALA A 107 -27.93 -18.56 -3.13
CA ALA A 107 -27.78 -19.87 -2.49
C ALA A 107 -26.34 -20.41 -2.57
N PHE A 108 -25.94 -21.17 -1.53
CA PHE A 108 -24.58 -21.71 -1.37
C PHE A 108 -24.59 -23.19 -1.04
N ASN A 109 -23.61 -23.93 -1.53
CA ASN A 109 -23.32 -25.30 -1.13
C ASN A 109 -21.80 -25.47 -0.95
N ILE A 110 -21.35 -25.90 0.22
CA ILE A 110 -19.91 -26.03 0.56
C ILE A 110 -19.63 -27.48 0.93
N ALA A 111 -18.55 -28.04 0.37
CA ALA A 111 -18.13 -29.40 0.66
C ALA A 111 -17.95 -29.62 2.16
N ASP A 112 -18.51 -30.71 2.68
CA ASP A 112 -18.48 -31.04 4.12
C ASP A 112 -17.05 -31.01 4.70
N ALA A 113 -16.07 -31.58 3.99
CA ALA A 113 -14.66 -31.59 4.39
C ALA A 113 -13.99 -30.20 4.39
N HIS A 114 -14.61 -29.20 3.76
CA HIS A 114 -14.06 -27.85 3.58
C HIS A 114 -14.86 -26.77 4.31
N GLN A 115 -15.89 -27.15 5.08
CA GLN A 115 -16.63 -26.21 5.91
C GLN A 115 -15.72 -25.56 6.96
N GLY A 116 -15.98 -24.29 7.28
CA GLY A 116 -15.19 -23.52 8.26
C GLY A 116 -13.94 -22.84 7.68
N ARG A 117 -13.58 -23.13 6.42
CA ARG A 117 -12.43 -22.52 5.72
C ARG A 117 -12.70 -21.13 5.11
N GLY A 118 -13.87 -20.56 5.35
CA GLY A 118 -14.26 -19.22 4.87
C GLY A 118 -14.81 -19.16 3.43
N ILE A 119 -14.98 -20.30 2.77
CA ILE A 119 -15.41 -20.43 1.36
C ILE A 119 -16.75 -19.73 1.09
N GLY A 120 -17.76 -19.90 1.96
CA GLY A 120 -19.07 -19.27 1.79
C GLY A 120 -19.02 -17.74 1.81
N SER A 121 -18.21 -17.15 2.70
CA SER A 121 -18.02 -15.70 2.76
C SER A 121 -17.33 -15.17 1.51
N ILE A 122 -16.32 -15.88 1.00
CA ILE A 122 -15.63 -15.51 -0.25
C ILE A 122 -16.62 -15.56 -1.43
N LEU A 123 -17.39 -16.65 -1.56
CA LEU A 123 -18.42 -16.74 -2.61
C LEU A 123 -19.43 -15.60 -2.52
N LEU A 124 -19.89 -15.25 -1.32
CA LEU A 124 -20.81 -14.14 -1.11
C LEU A 124 -20.21 -12.79 -1.55
N GLU A 125 -18.94 -12.52 -1.20
CA GLU A 125 -18.24 -11.29 -1.60
C GLU A 125 -18.12 -11.18 -3.12
N HIS A 126 -17.76 -12.27 -3.81
CA HIS A 126 -17.62 -12.29 -5.26
C HIS A 126 -18.97 -12.24 -5.99
N LEU A 127 -19.98 -12.95 -5.50
CA LEU A 127 -21.34 -12.87 -6.05
C LEU A 127 -21.95 -11.49 -5.87
N ALA A 128 -21.77 -10.86 -4.71
CA ALA A 128 -22.26 -9.50 -4.48
C ALA A 128 -21.59 -8.50 -5.44
N ALA A 129 -20.30 -8.68 -5.74
CA ALA A 129 -19.61 -7.85 -6.73
C ALA A 129 -20.15 -8.05 -8.16
N ALA A 130 -20.32 -9.31 -8.59
CA ALA A 130 -20.92 -9.64 -9.88
C ALA A 130 -22.37 -9.12 -10.00
N ALA A 131 -23.16 -9.25 -8.93
CA ALA A 131 -24.54 -8.81 -8.88
C ALA A 131 -24.66 -7.28 -9.02
N ARG A 132 -23.78 -6.51 -8.38
CA ARG A 132 -23.74 -5.04 -8.56
C ARG A 132 -23.41 -4.63 -9.99
N GLU A 133 -22.49 -5.33 -10.65
CA GLU A 133 -22.18 -5.10 -12.07
C GLU A 133 -23.40 -5.38 -12.96
N ASN A 134 -24.26 -6.31 -12.54
CA ASN A 134 -25.51 -6.66 -13.20
C ASN A 134 -26.74 -5.86 -12.70
N GLY A 135 -26.53 -4.77 -11.97
CA GLY A 135 -27.59 -3.85 -11.52
C GLY A 135 -28.43 -4.32 -10.33
N ILE A 136 -28.04 -5.41 -9.67
CA ILE A 136 -28.73 -5.94 -8.48
C ILE A 136 -28.25 -5.17 -7.24
N ARG A 137 -29.17 -4.85 -6.32
CA ARG A 137 -28.89 -4.10 -5.08
C ARG A 137 -29.21 -4.87 -3.81
N LYS A 138 -30.02 -5.92 -3.91
CA LYS A 138 -30.51 -6.69 -2.76
C LYS A 138 -30.48 -8.19 -3.05
N PHE A 139 -30.09 -8.96 -2.03
CA PHE A 139 -30.21 -10.40 -2.05
C PHE A 139 -31.28 -10.89 -1.07
N SER A 140 -31.98 -11.94 -1.48
CA SER A 140 -32.83 -12.77 -0.62
C SER A 140 -32.28 -14.20 -0.53
N ALA A 141 -32.55 -14.91 0.56
CA ALA A 141 -32.17 -16.32 0.70
C ALA A 141 -33.18 -17.08 1.58
N GLU A 142 -33.57 -18.28 1.15
CA GLU A 142 -34.38 -19.19 1.95
C GLU A 142 -33.49 -20.24 2.64
N VAL A 143 -33.65 -20.38 3.95
CA VAL A 143 -32.81 -21.26 4.76
C VAL A 143 -33.66 -22.03 5.76
N LEU A 144 -33.43 -23.35 5.87
CA LEU A 144 -34.08 -24.15 6.92
C LEU A 144 -33.70 -23.63 8.33
N PRO A 145 -34.67 -23.56 9.27
CA PRO A 145 -34.41 -23.09 10.64
C PRO A 145 -33.28 -23.85 11.36
N GLU A 146 -33.08 -25.13 11.04
CA GLU A 146 -32.01 -25.93 11.65
C GLU A 146 -30.61 -25.57 11.11
N ASN A 147 -30.49 -24.90 9.96
CA ASN A 147 -29.22 -24.52 9.36
C ASN A 147 -28.63 -23.24 9.97
N ARG A 148 -28.37 -23.29 11.28
CA ARG A 148 -27.84 -22.15 12.06
C ARG A 148 -26.56 -21.57 11.46
N LYS A 149 -25.70 -22.39 10.86
CA LYS A 149 -24.47 -21.93 10.20
C LYS A 149 -24.81 -20.98 9.05
N MET A 150 -25.70 -21.39 8.15
CA MET A 150 -26.09 -20.57 6.99
C MET A 150 -26.83 -19.29 7.41
N LEU A 151 -27.69 -19.35 8.44
CA LEU A 151 -28.39 -18.18 8.98
C LEU A 151 -27.44 -17.09 9.52
N MET A 152 -26.23 -17.47 9.92
CA MET A 152 -25.22 -16.55 10.46
C MET A 152 -24.25 -16.02 9.41
N VAL A 153 -24.03 -16.70 8.28
CA VAL A 153 -23.02 -16.31 7.26
C VAL A 153 -23.19 -14.86 6.80
N PHE A 154 -24.43 -14.41 6.59
CA PHE A 154 -24.74 -13.07 6.10
C PHE A 154 -24.51 -11.99 7.16
N SER A 155 -24.98 -12.23 8.40
CA SER A 155 -24.74 -11.31 9.51
C SER A 155 -23.25 -11.26 9.91
N ASP A 156 -22.57 -12.40 9.85
CA ASP A 156 -21.12 -12.53 10.09
C ASP A 156 -20.29 -11.96 8.94
N ALA A 157 -20.90 -11.65 7.79
CA ALA A 157 -20.31 -10.86 6.72
C ALA A 157 -20.53 -9.35 6.90
N GLY A 158 -21.22 -8.94 7.96
CA GLY A 158 -21.44 -7.54 8.32
C GLY A 158 -22.60 -6.88 7.59
N TYR A 159 -23.45 -7.65 6.91
CA TYR A 159 -24.68 -7.14 6.30
C TYR A 159 -25.80 -6.96 7.33
N ASP A 160 -26.66 -5.98 7.07
CA ASP A 160 -27.87 -5.74 7.87
C ASP A 160 -29.01 -6.62 7.32
N VAL A 161 -29.18 -7.78 7.96
CA VAL A 161 -30.08 -8.85 7.50
C VAL A 161 -31.43 -8.75 8.19
N LYS A 162 -32.49 -8.62 7.41
CA LYS A 162 -33.88 -8.80 7.86
C LYS A 162 -34.22 -10.28 7.81
N ARG A 163 -34.97 -10.76 8.81
CA ARG A 163 -35.41 -12.16 8.91
C ARG A 163 -36.92 -12.22 8.98
N HIS A 164 -37.51 -13.08 8.16
CA HIS A 164 -38.92 -13.44 8.22
C HIS A 164 -39.07 -14.96 8.26
N PHE A 165 -40.11 -15.45 8.92
CA PHE A 165 -40.41 -16.88 8.98
C PHE A 165 -41.69 -17.11 8.19
N ASP A 166 -41.61 -17.90 7.13
CA ASP A 166 -42.73 -18.19 6.23
C ASP A 166 -42.63 -19.65 5.77
N ASP A 167 -43.78 -20.34 5.67
CA ASP A 167 -43.90 -21.72 5.17
C ASP A 167 -42.85 -22.74 5.68
N GLY A 168 -42.41 -22.59 6.94
CA GLY A 168 -41.43 -23.50 7.57
C GLY A 168 -39.97 -23.23 7.23
N VAL A 169 -39.68 -22.18 6.45
CA VAL A 169 -38.34 -21.68 6.14
C VAL A 169 -38.10 -20.30 6.76
N VAL A 170 -36.83 -19.94 6.93
CA VAL A 170 -36.42 -18.59 7.30
C VAL A 170 -35.97 -17.86 6.04
N SER A 171 -36.70 -16.83 5.66
CA SER A 171 -36.36 -15.93 4.57
C SER A 171 -35.48 -14.79 5.10
N LEU A 172 -34.33 -14.59 4.46
CA LEU A 172 -33.36 -13.55 4.78
C LEU A 172 -33.30 -12.53 3.66
N GLU A 173 -33.22 -11.25 3.98
CA GLU A 173 -33.09 -10.16 3.01
C GLU A 173 -32.02 -9.15 3.45
N PHE A 174 -31.15 -8.72 2.54
CA PHE A 174 -30.12 -7.72 2.82
C PHE A 174 -29.65 -6.95 1.57
N ASN A 175 -29.28 -5.69 1.75
CA ASN A 175 -28.64 -4.88 0.71
C ASN A 175 -27.20 -5.33 0.49
N ILE A 176 -26.76 -5.41 -0.76
CA ILE A 176 -25.41 -5.93 -1.11
C ILE A 176 -24.35 -4.84 -1.26
N ASP A 177 -24.77 -3.57 -1.17
CA ASP A 177 -23.85 -2.44 -1.17
C ASP A 177 -23.00 -2.47 0.12
N PRO A 178 -21.65 -2.41 0.03
CA PRO A 178 -20.79 -2.57 1.19
C PRO A 178 -20.99 -1.44 2.21
N THR A 179 -21.40 -1.79 3.43
CA THR A 179 -21.38 -0.92 4.61
C THR A 179 -19.99 -0.86 5.25
N ASP A 180 -19.70 0.16 6.06
CA ASP A 180 -18.43 0.23 6.83
C ASP A 180 -18.20 -1.02 7.69
N LYS A 181 -19.27 -1.55 8.29
CA LYS A 181 -19.24 -2.81 9.05
C LYS A 181 -18.84 -3.99 8.18
N SER A 182 -19.45 -4.15 7.00
CA SER A 182 -19.11 -5.24 6.07
C SER A 182 -17.67 -5.14 5.58
N ARG A 183 -17.18 -3.93 5.26
CA ARG A 183 -15.79 -3.67 4.87
C ARG A 183 -14.81 -4.04 5.98
N ALA A 184 -15.03 -3.58 7.20
CA ALA A 184 -14.18 -3.91 8.34
C ALA A 184 -14.10 -5.44 8.60
N VAL A 185 -15.22 -6.15 8.44
CA VAL A 185 -15.25 -7.61 8.56
C VAL A 185 -14.48 -8.29 7.43
N MET A 186 -14.65 -7.85 6.19
CA MET A 186 -13.90 -8.35 5.03
C MET A 186 -12.41 -8.17 5.24
N GLU A 187 -11.98 -6.98 5.64
CA GLU A 187 -10.58 -6.66 5.92
C GLU A 187 -9.99 -7.51 7.06
N SER A 188 -10.74 -7.72 8.15
CA SER A 188 -10.31 -8.59 9.25
C SER A 188 -10.19 -10.06 8.83
N ARG A 189 -11.01 -10.53 7.89
CA ARG A 189 -10.89 -11.88 7.31
C ARG A 189 -9.69 -11.98 6.38
N GLU A 190 -9.49 -10.98 5.52
CA GLU A 190 -8.33 -10.85 4.64
C GLU A 190 -7.04 -10.94 5.46
N HIS A 191 -6.94 -10.12 6.51
CA HIS A 191 -5.82 -10.09 7.44
C HIS A 191 -5.46 -11.46 8.01
N ARG A 192 -6.40 -12.08 8.73
CA ARG A 192 -6.14 -13.36 9.41
C ARG A 192 -5.70 -14.46 8.46
N ALA A 193 -6.30 -14.51 7.27
CA ALA A 193 -5.99 -15.52 6.28
C ALA A 193 -4.62 -15.31 5.64
N GLU A 194 -4.28 -14.08 5.25
CA GLU A 194 -2.98 -13.75 4.65
C GLU A 194 -1.85 -13.87 5.68
N ALA A 195 -2.04 -13.37 6.90
CA ALA A 195 -1.09 -13.54 8.00
C ALA A 195 -0.83 -15.02 8.28
N ARG A 196 -1.88 -15.85 8.31
CA ARG A 196 -1.75 -17.31 8.46
C ARG A 196 -1.00 -17.95 7.29
N SER A 197 -1.30 -17.54 6.07
CA SER A 197 -0.64 -18.02 4.86
C SER A 197 0.87 -17.79 4.90
N ILE A 198 1.30 -16.61 5.32
CA ILE A 198 2.73 -16.28 5.48
C ILE A 198 3.35 -17.00 6.69
N GLN A 199 2.62 -17.14 7.79
CA GLN A 199 3.07 -17.91 8.95
C GLN A 199 3.43 -19.35 8.56
N GLU A 200 2.64 -20.00 7.70
CA GLU A 200 2.90 -21.37 7.24
C GLU A 200 4.15 -21.48 6.34
N LEU A 201 4.57 -20.38 5.72
CA LEU A 201 5.83 -20.31 4.96
C LEU A 201 7.04 -20.08 5.87
N LEU A 202 6.91 -19.21 6.87
CA LEU A 202 8.00 -18.80 7.76
C LEU A 202 8.21 -19.71 8.97
N ALA A 203 7.20 -20.50 9.36
CA ALA A 203 7.26 -21.48 10.43
C ALA A 203 6.70 -22.83 9.97
N PRO A 204 7.29 -23.45 8.93
CA PRO A 204 6.83 -24.72 8.40
C PRO A 204 7.07 -25.84 9.42
N ALA A 205 6.23 -26.88 9.37
CA ALA A 205 6.41 -28.07 10.21
C ALA A 205 7.52 -28.99 9.69
N SER A 206 7.80 -28.95 8.39
CA SER A 206 8.83 -29.75 7.70
C SER A 206 9.29 -29.07 6.42
N VAL A 207 10.55 -29.32 6.03
CA VAL A 207 11.19 -28.71 4.85
C VAL A 207 11.77 -29.80 3.95
N ALA A 208 11.50 -29.72 2.64
CA ALA A 208 12.22 -30.49 1.63
C ALA A 208 13.10 -29.56 0.78
N VAL A 209 14.38 -29.91 0.61
CA VAL A 209 15.32 -29.19 -0.27
C VAL A 209 15.48 -29.98 -1.57
N ILE A 210 14.88 -29.48 -2.65
CA ILE A 210 14.84 -30.11 -3.97
C ILE A 210 15.91 -29.53 -4.86
N GLY A 211 16.80 -30.39 -5.37
CA GLY A 211 18.06 -29.97 -6.01
C GLY A 211 19.23 -29.91 -5.03
N ALA A 212 19.08 -30.48 -3.83
CA ALA A 212 20.18 -30.68 -2.89
C ALA A 212 21.34 -31.43 -3.56
N SER A 213 22.59 -31.16 -3.20
CA SER A 213 23.75 -31.71 -3.91
C SER A 213 24.93 -31.97 -2.97
N ARG A 214 25.85 -32.88 -3.34
CA ARG A 214 27.17 -33.05 -2.69
C ARG A 214 28.19 -32.03 -3.17
N LYS A 215 27.93 -31.40 -4.32
CA LYS A 215 28.90 -30.52 -4.96
C LYS A 215 28.88 -29.16 -4.24
N TRP A 216 29.96 -28.92 -3.49
CA TRP A 216 30.20 -27.64 -2.86
C TRP A 216 30.10 -26.48 -3.87
N GLY A 217 29.49 -25.38 -3.44
CA GLY A 217 29.26 -24.18 -4.27
C GLY A 217 28.01 -24.24 -5.15
N THR A 218 27.24 -25.34 -5.16
CA THR A 218 25.91 -25.35 -5.79
C THR A 218 24.85 -24.75 -4.87
N VAL A 219 23.80 -24.15 -5.44
CA VAL A 219 22.71 -23.50 -4.70
C VAL A 219 22.01 -24.48 -3.74
N GLY A 220 21.67 -25.68 -4.23
CA GLY A 220 21.02 -26.68 -3.40
C GLY A 220 21.91 -27.26 -2.28
N TYR A 221 23.23 -27.30 -2.47
CA TYR A 221 24.16 -27.63 -1.38
C TYR A 221 24.07 -26.58 -0.26
N GLN A 222 24.18 -25.29 -0.61
CA GLN A 222 24.18 -24.19 0.36
C GLN A 222 22.85 -24.07 1.10
N LEU A 223 21.71 -24.22 0.41
CA LEU A 223 20.39 -24.19 1.05
C LEU A 223 20.22 -25.32 2.07
N LEU A 224 20.66 -26.55 1.74
CA LEU A 224 20.58 -27.66 2.67
C LEU A 224 21.47 -27.43 3.89
N GLU A 225 22.72 -27.01 3.67
CA GLU A 225 23.69 -26.69 4.72
C GLU A 225 23.15 -25.62 5.66
N HIS A 226 22.62 -24.51 5.13
CA HIS A 226 22.08 -23.41 5.93
C HIS A 226 20.84 -23.78 6.76
N VAL A 227 19.96 -24.65 6.24
CA VAL A 227 18.81 -25.14 7.04
C VAL A 227 19.30 -25.98 8.22
N ILE A 228 20.34 -26.79 8.01
CA ILE A 228 20.94 -27.64 9.05
C ILE A 228 21.71 -26.79 10.07
N GLU A 229 22.62 -25.93 9.62
CA GLU A 229 23.41 -25.04 10.48
C GLU A 229 22.54 -24.03 11.23
N GLY A 230 21.44 -23.60 10.62
CA GLY A 230 20.44 -22.76 11.27
C GLY A 230 19.74 -23.46 12.45
N GLY A 231 19.80 -24.79 12.54
CA GLY A 231 19.21 -25.56 13.63
C GLY A 231 17.70 -25.69 13.51
N PHE A 232 17.17 -25.81 12.29
CA PHE A 232 15.73 -25.93 12.06
C PHE A 232 15.10 -27.03 12.94
N SER A 233 14.00 -26.67 13.61
CA SER A 233 13.40 -27.51 14.65
C SER A 233 12.56 -28.67 14.13
N GLY A 234 12.13 -28.60 12.87
CA GLY A 234 11.37 -29.66 12.20
C GLY A 234 12.25 -30.62 11.37
N PRO A 235 11.67 -31.70 10.81
CA PRO A 235 12.39 -32.58 9.90
C PRO A 235 12.77 -31.87 8.59
N VAL A 236 14.00 -32.15 8.14
CA VAL A 236 14.55 -31.72 6.86
C VAL A 236 14.64 -32.94 5.95
N TYR A 237 14.33 -32.80 4.66
CA TYR A 237 14.43 -33.86 3.66
C TYR A 237 15.25 -33.38 2.47
N ALA A 238 16.32 -34.08 2.12
CA ALA A 238 17.12 -33.78 0.94
C ALA A 238 16.62 -34.59 -0.26
N ILE A 239 16.27 -33.93 -1.37
CA ILE A 239 15.80 -34.60 -2.59
C ILE A 239 16.87 -34.47 -3.67
N ASN A 240 17.45 -35.61 -4.06
CA ASN A 240 18.45 -35.75 -5.11
C ASN A 240 18.34 -37.16 -5.75
N PRO A 241 18.13 -37.27 -7.07
CA PRO A 241 18.00 -38.56 -7.77
C PRO A 241 19.25 -39.46 -7.77
N GLU A 242 20.43 -38.87 -7.61
CA GLU A 242 21.73 -39.53 -7.78
C GLU A 242 22.43 -39.85 -6.45
N ALA A 243 22.12 -39.09 -5.40
CA ALA A 243 22.72 -39.24 -4.09
C ALA A 243 21.83 -40.08 -3.16
N LEU A 244 22.43 -41.06 -2.49
CA LEU A 244 21.79 -41.82 -1.40
C LEU A 244 21.95 -41.15 -0.03
N GLU A 245 22.94 -40.27 0.11
CA GLU A 245 23.25 -39.56 1.35
C GLU A 245 23.82 -38.18 1.05
N LEU A 246 23.38 -37.16 1.79
CA LEU A 246 23.79 -35.76 1.69
C LEU A 246 23.94 -35.20 3.10
N ALA A 247 25.02 -34.47 3.41
CA ALA A 247 25.24 -33.85 4.73
C ALA A 247 25.04 -34.79 5.95
N GLY A 248 25.33 -36.10 5.80
CA GLY A 248 25.15 -37.09 6.86
C GLY A 248 23.72 -37.61 7.06
N MET A 249 22.78 -37.26 6.16
CA MET A 249 21.39 -37.72 6.18
C MET A 249 21.00 -38.46 4.90
N LEU A 250 20.03 -39.37 5.02
CA LEU A 250 19.45 -40.08 3.88
C LEU A 250 18.80 -39.06 2.92
N SER A 251 19.13 -39.16 1.64
CA SER A 251 18.46 -38.40 0.57
C SER A 251 17.51 -39.28 -0.22
N PHE A 252 16.44 -38.67 -0.73
CA PHE A 252 15.39 -39.34 -1.51
C PHE A 252 15.49 -38.97 -2.98
N ALA A 253 15.12 -39.87 -3.88
CA ALA A 253 15.19 -39.58 -5.31
C ALA A 253 14.06 -38.65 -5.78
N ARG A 254 12.90 -38.72 -5.11
CA ARG A 254 11.69 -37.96 -5.41
C ARG A 254 10.91 -37.63 -4.15
N LEU A 255 10.06 -36.62 -4.23
CA LEU A 255 9.29 -36.14 -3.08
C LEU A 255 8.30 -37.19 -2.53
N SER A 256 7.75 -38.06 -3.40
CA SER A 256 6.80 -39.10 -3.01
C SER A 256 7.41 -40.26 -2.20
N GLU A 257 8.74 -40.33 -2.08
CA GLU A 257 9.43 -41.32 -1.23
C GLU A 257 9.66 -40.82 0.19
N VAL A 258 9.37 -39.55 0.46
CA VAL A 258 9.54 -38.96 1.79
C VAL A 258 8.52 -39.59 2.76
N PRO A 259 8.95 -40.08 3.94
CA PRO A 259 8.10 -40.84 4.85
C PRO A 259 7.07 -39.99 5.60
N GLY A 260 7.21 -38.67 5.59
CA GLY A 260 6.37 -37.72 6.33
C GLY A 260 5.80 -36.62 5.42
N PRO A 261 4.84 -35.83 5.94
CA PRO A 261 4.29 -34.70 5.20
C PRO A 261 5.38 -33.64 4.98
N VAL A 262 5.34 -32.98 3.82
CA VAL A 262 6.21 -31.85 3.49
C VAL A 262 5.35 -30.58 3.44
N THR A 263 5.61 -29.61 4.32
CA THR A 263 4.85 -28.35 4.34
C THR A 263 5.47 -27.26 3.47
N LEU A 264 6.81 -27.21 3.41
CA LEU A 264 7.57 -26.26 2.59
C LEU A 264 8.56 -27.00 1.68
N ALA A 265 8.58 -26.68 0.40
CA ALA A 265 9.59 -27.15 -0.54
C ALA A 265 10.49 -26.00 -1.01
N VAL A 266 11.80 -26.15 -0.85
CA VAL A 266 12.82 -25.23 -1.35
C VAL A 266 13.38 -25.79 -2.65
N ILE A 267 13.17 -25.07 -3.76
CA ILE A 267 13.44 -25.54 -5.12
C ILE A 267 14.68 -24.84 -5.67
N ALA A 268 15.71 -25.63 -5.94
CA ALA A 268 17.01 -25.23 -6.49
C ALA A 268 17.42 -26.11 -7.69
N VAL A 269 16.45 -26.45 -8.54
CA VAL A 269 16.63 -27.24 -9.77
C VAL A 269 16.76 -26.33 -11.00
N PRO A 270 17.27 -26.83 -12.14
CA PRO A 270 17.30 -26.07 -13.39
C PRO A 270 15.92 -25.53 -13.81
N TYR A 271 15.92 -24.40 -14.50
CA TYR A 271 14.72 -23.66 -14.94
C TYR A 271 13.65 -24.53 -15.61
N ASP A 272 14.05 -25.45 -16.49
CA ASP A 272 13.12 -26.30 -17.24
C ASP A 272 12.53 -27.46 -16.41
N GLU A 273 13.09 -27.75 -15.23
CA GLU A 273 12.59 -28.80 -14.33
C GLU A 273 11.59 -28.28 -13.30
N VAL A 274 11.56 -26.96 -13.06
CA VAL A 274 10.69 -26.33 -12.05
C VAL A 274 9.22 -26.73 -12.20
N PRO A 275 8.59 -26.72 -13.41
CA PRO A 275 7.18 -27.09 -13.54
C PRO A 275 6.87 -28.53 -13.09
N LYS A 276 7.78 -29.47 -13.38
CA LYS A 276 7.63 -30.87 -12.95
C LYS A 276 7.70 -30.97 -11.42
N VAL A 277 8.65 -30.28 -10.79
CA VAL A 277 8.78 -30.26 -9.33
C VAL A 277 7.55 -29.65 -8.66
N VAL A 278 6.95 -28.61 -9.24
CA VAL A 278 5.71 -28.00 -8.72
C VAL A 278 4.55 -29.00 -8.75
N GLN A 279 4.44 -29.83 -9.78
CA GLN A 279 3.45 -30.91 -9.85
C GLN A 279 3.69 -31.99 -8.78
N GLU A 280 4.95 -32.36 -8.54
CA GLU A 280 5.30 -33.28 -7.45
C GLU A 280 4.96 -32.70 -6.08
N CYS A 281 5.21 -31.40 -5.87
CA CYS A 281 4.82 -30.69 -4.65
C CYS A 281 3.29 -30.66 -4.46
N ALA A 282 2.54 -30.41 -5.53
CA ALA A 282 1.08 -30.45 -5.51
C ALA A 282 0.57 -31.85 -5.12
N ALA A 283 1.11 -32.91 -5.73
CA ALA A 283 0.75 -34.29 -5.41
C ALA A 283 1.10 -34.70 -3.97
N ALA A 284 2.18 -34.15 -3.42
CA ALA A 284 2.58 -34.35 -2.03
C ALA A 284 1.81 -33.46 -1.02
N GLY A 285 0.93 -32.57 -1.50
CA GLY A 285 0.12 -31.70 -0.64
C GLY A 285 0.89 -30.58 0.05
N VAL A 286 2.04 -30.18 -0.53
CA VAL A 286 2.87 -29.06 -0.06
C VAL A 286 2.01 -27.79 0.00
N LYS A 287 2.30 -26.89 0.96
CA LYS A 287 1.56 -25.62 1.14
C LYS A 287 2.33 -24.41 0.62
N GLY A 288 3.65 -24.48 0.65
CA GLY A 288 4.52 -23.40 0.19
C GLY A 288 5.70 -23.89 -0.61
N ILE A 289 6.08 -23.12 -1.62
CA ILE A 289 7.32 -23.34 -2.36
C ILE A 289 8.20 -22.09 -2.35
N VAL A 290 9.50 -22.27 -2.16
CA VAL A 290 10.54 -21.23 -2.30
C VAL A 290 11.35 -21.56 -3.55
N VAL A 291 11.22 -20.76 -4.60
CA VAL A 291 11.91 -20.98 -5.87
C VAL A 291 13.14 -20.09 -5.93
N ALA A 292 14.30 -20.67 -5.63
CA ALA A 292 15.60 -19.99 -5.72
C ALA A 292 16.06 -19.84 -7.19
N THR A 293 15.60 -20.73 -8.07
CA THR A 293 15.94 -20.74 -9.49
C THR A 293 15.65 -19.40 -10.17
N ALA A 294 16.67 -18.82 -10.81
CA ALA A 294 16.59 -17.58 -11.59
C ALA A 294 16.38 -17.86 -13.09
N GLY A 295 16.49 -16.82 -13.94
CA GLY A 295 16.41 -16.94 -15.41
C GLY A 295 15.06 -16.55 -16.02
N TYR A 296 14.01 -16.37 -15.21
CA TYR A 296 12.70 -15.91 -15.69
C TYR A 296 12.76 -14.48 -16.24
N ALA A 297 13.51 -13.58 -15.60
CA ALA A 297 13.62 -12.20 -16.03
C ALA A 297 14.41 -12.04 -17.35
N ASP A 298 15.35 -12.94 -17.61
CA ASP A 298 16.28 -12.86 -18.75
C ASP A 298 15.62 -13.27 -20.08
N ASP A 299 14.51 -14.02 -20.02
CA ASP A 299 13.75 -14.54 -21.17
C ASP A 299 12.55 -13.65 -21.55
N GLY A 300 12.55 -12.38 -21.10
CA GLY A 300 11.57 -11.37 -21.45
C GLY A 300 10.10 -11.83 -21.31
N GLU A 301 9.30 -11.70 -22.37
CA GLU A 301 7.89 -12.09 -22.37
C GLU A 301 7.66 -13.60 -22.14
N ARG A 302 8.55 -14.46 -22.66
CA ARG A 302 8.44 -15.92 -22.47
C ARG A 302 8.69 -16.30 -21.02
N GLY A 303 9.69 -15.67 -20.41
CA GLY A 303 9.97 -15.82 -18.99
C GLY A 303 8.83 -15.32 -18.11
N LEU A 304 8.21 -14.19 -18.46
CA LEU A 304 7.02 -13.69 -17.77
C LEU A 304 5.82 -14.65 -17.91
N ALA A 305 5.59 -15.21 -19.09
CA ALA A 305 4.53 -16.19 -19.32
C ALA A 305 4.76 -17.47 -18.49
N ARG A 306 6.00 -17.97 -18.45
CA ARG A 306 6.38 -19.12 -17.61
C ARG A 306 6.25 -18.82 -16.11
N GLN A 307 6.59 -17.61 -15.67
CA GLN A 307 6.40 -17.18 -14.28
C GLN A 307 4.91 -17.14 -13.91
N ARG A 308 4.06 -16.60 -14.79
CA ARG A 308 2.60 -16.60 -14.60
C ARG A 308 2.07 -18.03 -14.52
N GLU A 309 2.54 -18.92 -15.38
CA GLU A 309 2.14 -20.33 -15.38
C GLU A 309 2.58 -21.05 -14.09
N LEU A 310 3.80 -20.79 -13.61
CA LEU A 310 4.29 -21.30 -12.32
C LEU A 310 3.35 -20.92 -11.16
N VAL A 311 3.00 -19.63 -11.06
CA VAL A 311 2.11 -19.13 -10.01
C VAL A 311 0.71 -19.70 -10.17
N ARG A 312 0.17 -19.72 -11.39
CA ARG A 312 -1.16 -20.28 -11.68
C ARG A 312 -1.23 -21.76 -11.29
N GLN A 313 -0.23 -22.56 -11.67
CA GLN A 313 -0.17 -23.97 -11.28
C GLN A 313 -0.07 -24.15 -9.76
N ALA A 314 0.74 -23.34 -9.07
CA ALA A 314 0.88 -23.43 -7.63
C ALA A 314 -0.42 -23.06 -6.90
N ARG A 315 -1.02 -21.91 -7.23
CA ARG A 315 -2.25 -21.41 -6.60
C ARG A 315 -3.45 -22.30 -6.87
N ALA A 316 -3.57 -22.83 -8.09
CA ALA A 316 -4.61 -23.78 -8.43
C ALA A 316 -4.53 -25.06 -7.57
N ASN A 317 -3.36 -25.41 -7.06
CA ASN A 317 -3.13 -26.57 -6.19
C ASN A 317 -3.01 -26.22 -4.70
N GLY A 318 -3.43 -25.02 -4.30
CA GLY A 318 -3.46 -24.63 -2.89
C GLY A 318 -2.11 -24.21 -2.31
N MET A 319 -1.10 -23.98 -3.15
CA MET A 319 0.24 -23.53 -2.75
C MET A 319 0.43 -22.01 -2.85
N ARG A 320 1.34 -21.49 -2.02
CA ARG A 320 1.94 -20.15 -2.17
C ARG A 320 3.36 -20.23 -2.74
N VAL A 321 3.79 -19.19 -3.44
CA VAL A 321 5.11 -19.10 -4.08
C VAL A 321 5.91 -17.93 -3.54
N ILE A 322 7.12 -18.21 -3.07
CA ILE A 322 8.17 -17.22 -2.83
C ILE A 322 9.17 -17.34 -3.98
N GLY A 323 9.47 -16.23 -4.65
CA GLY A 323 10.28 -16.22 -5.88
C GLY A 323 9.41 -16.10 -7.15
N PRO A 324 9.92 -16.55 -8.32
CA PRO A 324 11.26 -17.14 -8.53
C PRO A 324 12.40 -16.13 -8.33
N ALA A 325 13.65 -16.57 -8.51
CA ALA A 325 14.86 -15.78 -8.24
C ALA A 325 14.91 -15.24 -6.80
N SER A 326 14.45 -16.05 -5.83
CA SER A 326 14.45 -15.69 -4.41
C SER A 326 15.82 -15.95 -3.77
N LEU A 327 16.24 -15.06 -2.86
CA LEU A 327 17.34 -15.38 -1.92
C LEU A 327 16.91 -16.43 -0.87
N GLY A 328 15.61 -16.56 -0.63
CA GLY A 328 15.02 -17.45 0.36
C GLY A 328 14.42 -16.73 1.57
N ILE A 329 14.27 -17.47 2.66
CA ILE A 329 13.61 -17.03 3.90
C ILE A 329 14.39 -17.39 5.15
N VAL A 330 14.23 -16.57 6.19
CA VAL A 330 14.81 -16.78 7.53
C VAL A 330 13.76 -16.50 8.60
N ASN A 331 13.73 -17.34 9.64
CA ASN A 331 12.98 -17.11 10.87
C ASN A 331 13.89 -17.47 12.07
N THR A 332 14.23 -16.47 12.88
CA THR A 332 15.17 -16.61 14.00
C THR A 332 14.49 -16.95 15.32
N ASN A 333 13.18 -17.18 15.34
CA ASN A 333 12.48 -17.67 16.53
C ASN A 333 13.08 -19.04 16.92
N PRO A 334 13.56 -19.25 18.16
CA PRO A 334 14.21 -20.49 18.57
C PRO A 334 13.33 -21.75 18.40
N ALA A 335 12.01 -21.61 18.46
CA ALA A 335 11.07 -22.70 18.23
C ALA A 335 10.99 -23.13 16.76
N VAL A 336 11.52 -22.33 15.84
CA VAL A 336 11.53 -22.57 14.39
C VAL A 336 12.96 -22.72 13.86
N SER A 337 13.81 -21.72 14.09
CA SER A 337 15.23 -21.68 13.71
C SER A 337 15.48 -22.01 12.23
N LEU A 338 14.69 -21.42 11.33
CA LEU A 338 14.76 -21.70 9.90
C LEU A 338 15.71 -20.73 9.20
N ASN A 339 16.70 -21.26 8.49
CA ASN A 339 17.45 -20.52 7.47
C ASN A 339 17.39 -21.26 6.13
N ALA A 340 16.32 -21.05 5.38
CA ALA A 340 16.16 -21.55 4.01
C ALA A 340 16.53 -20.45 3.02
N SER A 341 17.75 -19.93 3.11
CA SER A 341 18.22 -18.83 2.29
C SER A 341 19.68 -18.99 1.84
N MET A 342 20.06 -18.21 0.84
CA MET A 342 21.42 -18.08 0.34
C MET A 342 22.15 -16.89 0.98
N ALA A 343 21.70 -16.46 2.17
CA ALA A 343 22.35 -15.39 2.92
C ALA A 343 23.79 -15.78 3.31
N PRO A 344 24.75 -14.83 3.33
CA PRO A 344 26.18 -15.13 3.48
C PRO A 344 26.62 -15.57 4.89
N ALA A 345 25.74 -15.50 5.89
CA ALA A 345 26.01 -15.88 7.27
C ALA A 345 24.68 -16.17 7.99
N LEU A 346 24.71 -16.69 9.22
CA LEU A 346 23.51 -16.82 10.07
C LEU A 346 23.08 -15.48 10.67
N ALA A 347 21.76 -15.30 10.81
CA ALA A 347 21.19 -14.03 11.23
C ALA A 347 21.33 -13.90 12.74
N ARG A 348 21.72 -12.72 13.23
CA ARG A 348 21.54 -12.40 14.64
C ARG A 348 20.04 -12.31 14.91
N ARG A 349 19.55 -12.95 15.97
CA ARG A 349 18.16 -12.79 16.43
C ARG A 349 17.94 -11.35 16.90
N GLY A 350 16.81 -10.78 16.53
CA GLY A 350 16.33 -9.50 17.05
C GLY A 350 14.92 -9.22 16.57
N GLY A 351 14.48 -7.97 16.69
CA GLY A 351 13.10 -7.57 16.44
C GLY A 351 12.80 -7.02 15.05
N LEU A 352 13.77 -6.99 14.13
CA LEU A 352 13.57 -6.40 12.80
C LEU A 352 13.04 -7.43 11.79
N GLY A 353 11.84 -7.21 11.28
CA GLY A 353 11.33 -7.93 10.10
C GLY A 353 11.84 -7.29 8.81
N LEU A 354 12.33 -8.09 7.86
CA LEU A 354 12.88 -7.59 6.60
C LEU A 354 12.23 -8.22 5.36
N PHE A 355 11.93 -7.38 4.37
CA PHE A 355 11.40 -7.80 3.06
C PHE A 355 12.20 -7.19 1.91
N SER A 356 12.49 -8.01 0.88
CA SER A 356 13.17 -7.57 -0.35
C SER A 356 12.49 -8.12 -1.60
N GLN A 357 12.37 -7.31 -2.65
CA GLN A 357 11.91 -7.72 -3.99
C GLN A 357 13.07 -8.14 -4.92
N SER A 358 14.28 -8.25 -4.40
CA SER A 358 15.43 -8.68 -5.21
C SER A 358 16.38 -9.51 -4.37
N ALA A 359 16.91 -10.59 -4.94
CA ALA A 359 17.86 -11.44 -4.24
C ALA A 359 19.17 -10.70 -3.93
N ALA A 360 19.73 -9.96 -4.90
CA ALA A 360 20.97 -9.18 -4.72
C ALA A 360 20.80 -8.07 -3.66
N ILE A 361 19.64 -7.43 -3.67
CA ILE A 361 19.29 -6.41 -2.67
C ILE A 361 19.03 -7.06 -1.31
N GLY A 362 18.45 -8.27 -1.29
CA GLY A 362 18.31 -9.10 -0.10
C GLY A 362 19.66 -9.40 0.55
N VAL A 363 20.67 -9.79 -0.24
CA VAL A 363 22.05 -9.99 0.27
C VAL A 363 22.59 -8.69 0.86
N SER A 364 22.36 -7.56 0.19
CA SER A 364 22.83 -6.25 0.63
C SER A 364 22.18 -5.81 1.95
N LEU A 365 20.85 -5.98 2.09
CA LEU A 365 20.12 -5.76 3.33
C LEU A 365 20.64 -6.65 4.45
N TYR A 366 20.85 -7.92 4.16
CA TYR A 366 21.36 -8.88 5.13
C TYR A 366 22.77 -8.52 5.61
N ALA A 367 23.66 -8.18 4.67
CA ALA A 367 25.01 -7.73 4.96
C ALA A 367 25.00 -6.42 5.77
N ALA A 368 24.12 -5.48 5.44
CA ALA A 368 23.98 -4.22 6.17
C ALA A 368 23.46 -4.44 7.60
N SER A 369 22.50 -5.35 7.80
CA SER A 369 22.00 -5.75 9.13
C SER A 369 23.09 -6.39 9.97
N SER A 370 23.84 -7.34 9.38
CA SER A 370 24.96 -8.02 10.04
C SER A 370 26.08 -7.04 10.41
N ARG A 371 26.48 -6.18 9.46
CA ARG A 371 27.50 -5.14 9.67
C ARG A 371 27.12 -4.19 10.78
N ARG A 372 25.84 -3.85 10.95
CA ARG A 372 25.34 -2.97 12.04
C ARG A 372 24.90 -3.70 13.30
N ARG A 373 25.05 -5.04 13.35
CA ARG A 373 24.57 -5.90 14.45
C ARG A 373 23.09 -5.69 14.78
N VAL A 374 22.28 -5.31 13.79
CA VAL A 374 20.82 -5.24 13.94
C VAL A 374 20.28 -6.65 13.81
N GLY A 375 19.56 -7.11 14.83
CA GLY A 375 19.01 -8.46 14.87
C GLY A 375 17.69 -8.56 14.10
N ILE A 376 17.53 -9.65 13.37
CA ILE A 376 16.40 -9.94 12.50
C ILE A 376 15.45 -10.90 13.21
N SER A 377 14.14 -10.67 13.12
CA SER A 377 13.10 -11.63 13.53
C SER A 377 12.81 -12.60 12.37
N THR A 378 12.42 -12.04 11.24
CA THR A 378 12.13 -12.76 9.99
C THR A 378 12.69 -12.00 8.79
N PHE A 379 13.15 -12.72 7.77
CA PHE A 379 13.58 -12.16 6.50
C PHE A 379 12.92 -12.92 5.35
N LEU A 380 12.35 -12.21 4.38
CA LEU A 380 11.80 -12.80 3.16
C LEU A 380 12.30 -12.03 1.93
N SER A 381 12.94 -12.76 1.02
CA SER A 381 13.25 -12.27 -0.33
C SER A 381 12.21 -12.80 -1.32
N ALA A 382 11.33 -11.95 -1.83
CA ALA A 382 10.31 -12.35 -2.79
C ALA A 382 10.87 -12.65 -4.19
N GLY A 383 12.11 -12.25 -4.49
CA GLY A 383 12.65 -12.31 -5.85
C GLY A 383 11.73 -11.53 -6.78
N ASN A 384 11.35 -12.09 -7.92
CA ASN A 384 10.46 -11.45 -8.90
C ASN A 384 9.05 -11.09 -8.37
N ARG A 385 8.72 -11.45 -7.12
CA ARG A 385 7.44 -11.15 -6.45
C ARG A 385 6.26 -11.61 -7.29
N ALA A 386 6.30 -12.87 -7.73
CA ALA A 386 5.27 -13.42 -8.59
C ALA A 386 3.97 -13.75 -7.83
N ASP A 387 4.05 -14.03 -6.53
CA ASP A 387 2.90 -14.33 -5.67
C ASP A 387 2.97 -13.60 -4.31
N VAL A 388 3.87 -14.01 -3.41
CA VAL A 388 4.01 -13.36 -2.09
C VAL A 388 4.56 -11.93 -2.23
N SER A 389 3.93 -10.98 -1.53
CA SER A 389 4.24 -9.55 -1.59
C SER A 389 4.57 -8.95 -0.22
N GLY A 390 5.05 -7.70 -0.23
CA GLY A 390 5.27 -6.95 1.01
C GLY A 390 3.98 -6.67 1.78
N ASN A 391 2.83 -6.64 1.09
CA ASN A 391 1.53 -6.51 1.75
C ASN A 391 1.23 -7.73 2.61
N ASP A 392 1.50 -8.94 2.12
CA ASP A 392 1.29 -10.17 2.89
C ASP A 392 2.20 -10.19 4.14
N MET A 393 3.46 -9.78 3.99
CA MET A 393 4.42 -9.70 5.11
C MET A 393 3.99 -8.69 6.18
N MET A 394 3.47 -7.52 5.79
CA MET A 394 2.94 -6.55 6.76
C MET A 394 1.77 -7.11 7.57
N GLN A 395 0.90 -7.93 6.96
CA GLN A 395 -0.19 -8.58 7.70
C GLN A 395 0.34 -9.62 8.69
N TYR A 396 1.35 -10.40 8.31
CA TYR A 396 2.01 -11.32 9.24
C TYR A 396 2.69 -10.58 10.40
N TRP A 397 3.45 -9.53 10.10
CA TRP A 397 4.19 -8.77 11.12
C TRP A 397 3.30 -8.00 12.07
N GLU A 398 2.05 -7.69 11.72
CA GLU A 398 1.11 -7.08 12.65
C GLU A 398 0.85 -8.01 13.85
N ASP A 399 0.66 -9.32 13.59
CA ASP A 399 0.35 -10.32 14.62
C ASP A 399 1.60 -10.95 15.26
N ASP A 400 2.76 -10.87 14.61
CA ASP A 400 4.00 -11.51 15.09
C ASP A 400 4.64 -10.78 16.27
N ALA A 401 4.64 -11.41 17.45
CA ALA A 401 5.15 -10.80 18.68
C ALA A 401 6.68 -10.61 18.72
N ASP A 402 7.44 -11.39 17.94
CA ASP A 402 8.89 -11.26 17.87
C ASP A 402 9.34 -10.06 17.03
N THR A 403 8.48 -9.57 16.12
CA THR A 403 8.75 -8.41 15.28
C THR A 403 8.29 -7.12 15.95
N THR A 404 9.21 -6.17 16.11
CA THR A 404 9.01 -4.87 16.77
C THR A 404 9.17 -3.69 15.81
N ALA A 405 9.90 -3.86 14.71
CA ALA A 405 10.02 -2.90 13.61
C ALA A 405 10.14 -3.66 12.29
N VAL A 406 9.78 -3.01 11.17
CA VAL A 406 9.83 -3.64 9.85
C VAL A 406 10.55 -2.76 8.84
N GLY A 407 11.36 -3.40 7.98
CA GLY A 407 12.06 -2.79 6.87
C GLY A 407 11.66 -3.44 5.55
N LEU A 408 11.17 -2.65 4.60
CA LEU A 408 10.83 -3.12 3.26
C LEU A 408 11.69 -2.40 2.23
N TYR A 409 12.32 -3.16 1.34
CA TYR A 409 12.85 -2.63 0.10
C TYR A 409 11.87 -2.94 -1.03
N LEU A 410 11.31 -1.89 -1.63
CA LEU A 410 10.25 -2.01 -2.64
C LEU A 410 10.71 -1.35 -3.94
N GLU A 411 10.60 -2.10 -5.03
CA GLU A 411 10.85 -1.61 -6.40
C GLU A 411 9.53 -1.40 -7.15
N SER A 412 8.46 -2.03 -6.67
CA SER A 412 7.10 -1.91 -7.18
C SER A 412 6.06 -2.21 -6.09
N ILE A 413 4.85 -1.71 -6.24
CA ILE A 413 3.70 -2.05 -5.38
C ILE A 413 2.56 -2.52 -6.29
N GLY A 414 1.96 -3.68 -5.99
CA GLY A 414 0.81 -4.18 -6.75
C GLY A 414 -0.48 -3.41 -6.45
N ASN A 415 -0.80 -3.24 -5.16
CA ASN A 415 -1.98 -2.48 -4.71
C ASN A 415 -1.55 -1.41 -3.69
N PRO A 416 -1.33 -0.15 -4.13
CA PRO A 416 -0.94 0.96 -3.26
C PRO A 416 -1.95 1.35 -2.20
N ARG A 417 -3.26 1.22 -2.46
CA ARG A 417 -4.31 1.51 -1.47
C ARG A 417 -4.31 0.48 -0.35
N LYS A 418 -4.22 -0.80 -0.69
CA LYS A 418 -4.01 -1.88 0.29
C LYS A 418 -2.71 -1.64 1.05
N PHE A 419 -1.61 -1.34 0.36
CA PHE A 419 -0.33 -1.02 1.01
C PHE A 419 -0.48 0.13 2.01
N SER A 420 -1.05 1.26 1.61
CA SER A 420 -1.24 2.44 2.47
C SER A 420 -2.11 2.13 3.69
N ARG A 421 -3.20 1.38 3.52
CA ARG A 421 -4.08 0.92 4.61
C ARG A 421 -3.35 0.02 5.60
N LEU A 422 -2.62 -0.99 5.10
CA LEU A 422 -1.86 -1.94 5.92
C LEU A 422 -0.71 -1.24 6.65
N ALA A 423 0.06 -0.42 5.93
CA ALA A 423 1.17 0.34 6.49
C ALA A 423 0.68 1.29 7.59
N ARG A 424 -0.42 2.03 7.37
CA ARG A 424 -1.04 2.90 8.38
C ARG A 424 -1.43 2.15 9.65
N ARG A 425 -2.01 0.96 9.49
CA ARG A 425 -2.41 0.12 10.63
C ARG A 425 -1.19 -0.41 11.39
N LEU A 426 -0.22 -0.98 10.67
CA LEU A 426 1.01 -1.53 11.25
C LEU A 426 1.86 -0.45 11.92
N ALA A 427 2.03 0.71 11.27
CA ALA A 427 2.82 1.84 11.74
C ALA A 427 2.36 2.40 13.09
N ARG A 428 1.10 2.18 13.50
CA ARG A 428 0.60 2.56 14.83
C ARG A 428 1.21 1.76 15.97
N THR A 429 1.66 0.54 15.69
CA THR A 429 2.20 -0.37 16.70
C THR A 429 3.67 -0.71 16.47
N LYS A 430 4.13 -0.68 15.22
CA LYS A 430 5.46 -1.13 14.81
C LYS A 430 5.99 -0.18 13.73
N PRO A 431 7.16 0.46 13.90
CA PRO A 431 7.71 1.36 12.89
C PRO A 431 7.89 0.66 11.53
N VAL A 432 7.41 1.30 10.46
CA VAL A 432 7.50 0.79 9.09
C VAL A 432 8.49 1.64 8.30
N ILE A 433 9.63 1.05 7.95
CA ILE A 433 10.70 1.71 7.18
C ILE A 433 10.65 1.19 5.74
N VAL A 434 10.59 2.08 4.76
CA VAL A 434 10.55 1.70 3.34
C VAL A 434 11.67 2.37 2.59
N ALA A 435 12.58 1.56 2.04
CA ALA A 435 13.56 1.99 1.07
C ALA A 435 12.98 1.86 -0.34
N LYS A 436 13.01 2.97 -1.09
CA LYS A 436 12.66 3.00 -2.52
C LYS A 436 13.53 3.97 -3.31
N SER A 437 13.73 3.67 -4.57
CA SER A 437 14.26 4.63 -5.55
C SER A 437 13.17 5.58 -6.04
N ASP A 438 13.56 6.73 -6.59
CA ASP A 438 12.60 7.68 -7.17
C ASP A 438 11.99 7.17 -8.49
N ALA A 439 12.61 6.17 -9.10
CA ALA A 439 12.09 5.49 -10.29
C ALA A 439 10.98 4.48 -9.98
N MET A 440 10.72 4.18 -8.70
CA MET A 440 9.71 3.22 -8.27
C MET A 440 8.33 3.59 -8.82
N GLY A 441 7.70 2.65 -9.53
CA GLY A 441 6.39 2.85 -10.15
C GLY A 441 6.44 3.55 -11.51
N LEU A 442 7.52 4.24 -11.86
CA LEU A 442 7.72 4.78 -13.22
C LEU A 442 8.23 3.69 -14.17
N ASN A 443 9.20 2.91 -13.71
CA ASN A 443 9.75 1.76 -14.41
C ASN A 443 9.52 0.49 -13.60
N LEU A 444 9.21 -0.61 -14.29
CA LEU A 444 9.07 -1.92 -13.66
C LEU A 444 10.40 -2.66 -13.68
N PRO A 445 10.81 -3.28 -12.55
CA PRO A 445 11.90 -4.24 -12.56
C PRO A 445 11.59 -5.42 -13.47
N PRO A 446 12.61 -6.04 -14.08
CA PRO A 446 12.44 -7.29 -14.83
C PRO A 446 11.69 -8.36 -14.02
N GLY A 447 10.68 -8.99 -14.62
CA GLY A 447 9.87 -10.03 -13.98
C GLY A 447 8.70 -9.51 -13.13
N HIS A 448 8.59 -8.20 -12.88
CA HIS A 448 7.45 -7.62 -12.16
C HIS A 448 6.29 -7.30 -13.11
N ALA A 449 5.06 -7.66 -12.72
CA ALA A 449 3.86 -7.47 -13.54
C ALA A 449 2.84 -6.55 -12.84
N VAL A 450 3.17 -5.27 -12.66
CA VAL A 450 2.25 -4.28 -12.08
C VAL A 450 2.08 -3.08 -12.97
N ARG A 451 1.20 -2.16 -12.58
CA ARG A 451 0.95 -0.92 -13.33
C ARG A 451 2.03 0.10 -13.04
N THR A 452 2.28 0.95 -14.02
CA THR A 452 3.11 2.14 -13.84
C THR A 452 2.24 3.35 -13.48
N THR A 453 2.87 4.31 -12.81
CA THR A 453 2.25 5.58 -12.45
C THR A 453 2.54 6.65 -13.51
N GLN A 454 1.58 7.53 -13.70
CA GLN A 454 1.69 8.79 -14.43
C GLN A 454 1.69 10.00 -13.46
N ALA A 455 1.56 9.75 -12.16
CA ALA A 455 1.65 10.77 -11.13
C ALA A 455 3.11 11.19 -10.89
N PRO A 456 3.34 12.40 -10.35
CA PRO A 456 4.66 12.81 -9.87
C PRO A 456 5.20 11.84 -8.81
N SER A 457 6.52 11.63 -8.78
CA SER A 457 7.17 10.68 -7.86
C SER A 457 6.85 10.96 -6.38
N GLU A 458 6.68 12.24 -6.05
CA GLU A 458 6.36 12.79 -4.75
C GLU A 458 4.95 12.38 -4.27
N ALA A 459 4.05 11.97 -5.17
CA ALA A 459 2.72 11.48 -4.82
C ALA A 459 2.79 10.14 -4.08
N LEU A 460 3.65 9.22 -4.53
CA LEU A 460 3.89 7.96 -3.85
C LEU A 460 4.56 8.19 -2.49
N ASP A 461 5.51 9.12 -2.41
CA ASP A 461 6.14 9.53 -1.15
C ASP A 461 5.14 10.16 -0.18
N ALA A 462 4.21 10.97 -0.68
CA ALA A 462 3.15 11.54 0.12
C ALA A 462 2.24 10.45 0.67
N MET A 463 1.84 9.48 -0.16
CA MET A 463 1.02 8.34 0.29
C MET A 463 1.71 7.56 1.42
N MET A 464 3.01 7.27 1.29
CA MET A 464 3.80 6.60 2.33
C MET A 464 3.84 7.43 3.63
N ARG A 465 4.13 8.73 3.54
CA ARG A 465 4.16 9.63 4.69
C ARG A 465 2.81 9.74 5.40
N GLN A 466 1.71 9.82 4.64
CA GLN A 466 0.35 9.83 5.18
C GLN A 466 0.06 8.54 5.97
N ALA A 467 0.58 7.40 5.50
CA ALA A 467 0.47 6.10 6.16
C ALA A 467 1.46 5.89 7.33
N GLY A 468 2.22 6.91 7.74
CA GLY A 468 3.17 6.79 8.85
C GLY A 468 4.44 6.00 8.51
N VAL A 469 4.70 5.76 7.22
CA VAL A 469 5.92 5.08 6.76
C VAL A 469 7.12 6.04 6.85
N ILE A 470 8.21 5.55 7.43
CA ILE A 470 9.51 6.20 7.37
C ILE A 470 10.15 5.86 6.03
N ARG A 471 9.91 6.70 5.02
CA ARG A 471 10.52 6.55 3.70
C ARG A 471 11.99 6.98 3.73
N VAL A 472 12.85 6.15 3.15
CA VAL A 472 14.27 6.40 2.94
C VAL A 472 14.65 6.09 1.49
N GLU A 473 15.82 6.57 1.05
CA GLU A 473 16.29 6.42 -0.32
C GLU A 473 17.15 5.16 -0.49
N THR A 474 17.90 4.78 0.54
CA THR A 474 18.90 3.72 0.45
C THR A 474 18.75 2.65 1.51
N ILE A 475 19.37 1.49 1.25
CA ILE A 475 19.50 0.38 2.21
C ILE A 475 20.27 0.83 3.46
N GLU A 476 21.27 1.69 3.28
CA GLU A 476 22.08 2.22 4.37
C GLU A 476 21.23 3.10 5.30
N GLU A 477 20.44 4.02 4.73
CA GLU A 477 19.50 4.84 5.49
C GLU A 477 18.42 4.01 6.19
N LEU A 478 17.93 2.95 5.55
CA LEU A 478 16.97 2.02 6.17
C LEU A 478 17.56 1.44 7.44
N MET A 479 18.82 0.99 7.40
CA MET A 479 19.48 0.42 8.56
C MET A 479 19.89 1.49 9.58
N ASP A 480 20.19 2.70 9.14
CA ASP A 480 20.45 3.84 10.03
C ASP A 480 19.24 4.17 10.89
N VAL A 481 18.03 4.13 10.32
CA VAL A 481 16.77 4.27 11.06
C VAL A 481 16.48 3.01 11.89
N ALA A 482 16.67 1.82 11.32
CA ALA A 482 16.35 0.54 11.98
C ALA A 482 17.10 0.35 13.30
N GLN A 483 18.36 0.78 13.37
CA GLN A 483 19.15 0.74 14.60
C GLN A 483 18.49 1.53 15.74
N ILE A 484 17.96 2.71 15.46
CA ILE A 484 17.30 3.57 16.47
C ILE A 484 16.00 2.91 16.94
N VAL A 485 15.09 2.60 16.01
CA VAL A 485 13.76 2.09 16.36
C VAL A 485 13.77 0.71 16.99
N SER A 486 14.83 -0.08 16.76
CA SER A 486 14.98 -1.42 17.34
C SER A 486 15.64 -1.42 18.72
N SER A 487 16.10 -0.28 19.23
CA SER A 487 16.93 -0.25 20.45
C SER A 487 16.75 0.92 21.38
N GLN A 488 16.21 2.03 20.88
CA GLN A 488 16.02 3.24 21.65
C GLN A 488 14.52 3.50 21.83
N PRO A 489 14.12 4.15 22.94
CA PRO A 489 12.76 4.66 23.08
C PRO A 489 12.46 5.74 22.02
N LEU A 490 11.18 5.91 21.68
CA LEU A 490 10.78 6.98 20.77
C LEU A 490 10.90 8.35 21.45
N PRO A 491 11.39 9.38 20.75
CA PRO A 491 11.48 10.72 21.30
C PRO A 491 10.09 11.36 21.42
N GLY A 492 9.79 11.98 22.57
CA GLY A 492 8.51 12.68 22.78
C GLY A 492 8.38 14.05 22.10
N GLY A 493 9.35 14.44 21.28
CA GLY A 493 9.37 15.75 20.63
C GLY A 493 10.65 16.01 19.83
N PRO A 494 10.74 17.17 19.14
CA PRO A 494 11.87 17.49 18.26
C PRO A 494 13.07 18.09 18.97
N GLY A 495 12.96 18.42 20.26
CA GLY A 495 14.02 19.04 21.05
C GLY A 495 15.15 18.05 21.37
N ILE A 496 16.39 18.39 21.02
CA ILE A 496 17.58 17.56 21.22
C ILE A 496 18.68 18.30 21.96
N ALA A 497 19.57 17.53 22.60
CA ALA A 497 20.87 17.99 23.07
C ALA A 497 21.98 17.49 22.16
N VAL A 498 22.92 18.36 21.79
CA VAL A 498 24.11 18.00 20.99
C VAL A 498 25.33 17.98 21.90
N PHE A 499 26.02 16.85 21.95
CA PHE A 499 27.26 16.66 22.69
C PHE A 499 28.45 16.48 21.74
N SER A 500 29.57 17.15 22.04
CA SER A 500 30.81 16.97 21.28
C SER A 500 32.04 17.27 22.15
N ASN A 501 33.16 16.62 21.84
CA ASN A 501 34.49 17.00 22.34
C ASN A 501 35.19 18.01 21.43
N SER A 502 34.50 18.52 20.40
CA SER A 502 34.99 19.56 19.49
C SER A 502 33.91 20.61 19.27
N ARG A 503 34.23 21.86 19.61
CA ARG A 503 33.31 22.99 19.45
C ARG A 503 32.88 23.22 17.99
N ALA A 504 33.79 23.04 17.04
CA ALA A 504 33.49 23.17 15.61
C ALA A 504 32.52 22.07 15.15
N LEU A 505 32.78 20.81 15.54
CA LEU A 505 31.93 19.68 15.19
C LEU A 505 30.53 19.80 15.80
N GLY A 506 30.45 20.15 17.08
CA GLY A 506 29.16 20.38 17.76
C GLY A 506 28.30 21.44 17.07
N LYS A 507 28.90 22.54 16.56
CA LYS A 507 28.17 23.57 15.81
C LYS A 507 27.65 23.06 14.46
N VAL A 508 28.48 22.33 13.70
CA VAL A 508 28.08 21.74 12.41
C VAL A 508 26.90 20.78 12.59
N VAL A 509 26.94 19.95 13.64
CA VAL A 509 25.87 18.99 13.95
C VAL A 509 24.59 19.70 14.36
N ALA A 510 24.70 20.75 15.20
CA ALA A 510 23.55 21.57 15.56
C ALA A 510 22.89 22.25 14.35
N ASP A 511 23.68 22.81 13.43
CA ASP A 511 23.16 23.45 12.21
C ASP A 511 22.56 22.40 11.25
N SER A 512 23.09 21.18 11.22
CA SER A 512 22.48 20.05 10.48
C SER A 512 21.16 19.60 11.09
N ALA A 513 21.07 19.53 12.42
CA ALA A 513 19.86 19.17 13.14
C ALA A 513 18.74 20.20 12.89
N ALA A 514 19.06 21.49 12.96
CA ALA A 514 18.11 22.56 12.66
C ALA A 514 17.56 22.51 11.23
N ARG A 515 18.41 22.20 10.23
CA ARG A 515 17.97 22.03 8.83
C ARG A 515 17.03 20.84 8.63
N GLN A 516 17.13 19.82 9.48
CA GLN A 516 16.27 18.64 9.48
C GLN A 516 14.98 18.83 10.33
N GLY A 517 14.78 20.02 10.89
CA GLY A 517 13.60 20.36 11.70
C GLY A 517 13.69 19.94 13.18
N LEU A 518 14.87 19.56 13.67
CA LEU A 518 15.10 19.30 15.09
C LEU A 518 15.39 20.63 15.83
N GLY A 519 14.82 20.78 17.03
CA GLY A 519 15.11 21.89 17.92
C GLY A 519 16.37 21.62 18.73
N VAL A 520 17.40 22.47 18.64
CA VAL A 520 18.64 22.28 19.41
C VAL A 520 18.55 23.06 20.71
N GLU A 521 18.15 22.39 21.78
CA GLU A 521 17.88 22.99 23.10
C GLU A 521 19.17 23.23 23.89
N ARG A 522 20.16 22.35 23.71
CA ARG A 522 21.44 22.43 24.41
C ARG A 522 22.59 21.98 23.51
N ILE A 523 23.70 22.71 23.57
CA ILE A 523 24.96 22.33 22.92
C ILE A 523 26.03 22.23 24.02
N VAL A 524 26.55 21.02 24.24
CA VAL A 524 27.60 20.70 25.21
C VAL A 524 28.87 20.38 24.42
N THR A 525 29.87 21.25 24.48
CA THR A 525 31.11 21.13 23.66
C THR A 525 32.39 21.02 24.50
N ASP A 526 32.23 21.00 25.82
CA ASP A 526 33.26 20.89 26.84
C ASP A 526 33.40 19.44 27.36
N VAL A 527 33.05 18.45 26.54
CA VAL A 527 33.19 17.02 26.87
C VAL A 527 34.67 16.64 26.86
N ASP A 528 35.31 16.69 28.03
CA ASP A 528 36.71 16.28 28.21
C ASP A 528 36.83 14.75 28.35
N LEU A 529 37.21 14.11 27.23
CA LEU A 529 37.43 12.67 27.16
C LEU A 529 38.91 12.27 27.40
N ASP A 530 39.84 13.23 27.39
CA ASP A 530 41.28 12.98 27.55
C ASP A 530 41.74 13.03 29.02
N ALA A 531 40.85 13.38 29.97
CA ALA A 531 41.11 13.38 31.42
C ALA A 531 41.38 12.00 32.06
N GLY A 532 41.44 10.93 31.27
CA GLY A 532 41.59 9.55 31.69
C GLY A 532 40.27 8.89 32.11
N MET A 533 40.15 7.59 31.86
CA MET A 533 38.90 6.83 31.98
C MET A 533 38.17 7.00 33.32
N SER A 534 38.91 6.96 34.44
CA SER A 534 38.34 7.07 35.80
C SER A 534 37.71 8.43 36.11
N ARG A 535 38.00 9.47 35.31
CA ARG A 535 37.42 10.81 35.45
C ARG A 535 36.45 11.15 34.32
N ALA A 536 36.83 10.82 33.07
CA ALA A 536 36.06 11.14 31.88
C ALA A 536 34.68 10.45 31.86
N LEU A 537 34.61 9.13 32.10
CA LEU A 537 33.34 8.40 32.04
C LEU A 537 32.33 8.83 33.11
N PRO A 538 32.71 9.01 34.40
CA PRO A 538 31.78 9.55 35.41
C PRO A 538 31.32 10.98 35.12
N ALA A 539 32.20 11.84 34.57
CA ALA A 539 31.84 13.21 34.20
C ALA A 539 30.84 13.24 33.03
N LEU A 540 31.10 12.43 31.99
CA LEU A 540 30.19 12.23 30.87
C LEU A 540 28.81 11.75 31.34
N ARG A 541 28.79 10.71 32.20
CA ARG A 541 27.55 10.17 32.78
C ARG A 541 26.73 11.26 33.46
N ARG A 542 27.35 12.02 34.37
CA ARG A 542 26.67 13.10 35.11
C ARG A 542 26.13 14.18 34.16
N SER A 543 26.96 14.65 33.23
CA SER A 543 26.56 15.70 32.27
C SER A 543 25.38 15.28 31.39
N LEU A 544 25.39 14.02 30.91
CA LEU A 544 24.29 13.48 30.12
C LEU A 544 23.02 13.31 30.96
N GLN A 545 23.12 12.71 32.15
CA GLN A 545 21.98 12.53 33.05
C GLN A 545 21.32 13.88 33.38
N ASP A 546 22.11 14.87 33.81
CA ASP A 546 21.62 16.21 34.13
C ASP A 546 20.92 16.84 32.91
N THR A 547 21.48 16.68 31.71
CA THR A 547 20.89 17.22 30.48
C THR A 547 19.57 16.54 30.11
N LEU A 548 19.48 15.23 30.26
CA LEU A 548 18.27 14.47 29.94
C LEU A 548 17.13 14.69 30.94
N THR A 549 17.37 15.33 32.10
CA THR A 549 16.29 15.73 33.02
C THR A 549 15.44 16.89 32.50
N ALA A 550 15.92 17.67 31.53
CA ALA A 550 15.17 18.80 31.00
C ALA A 550 13.97 18.33 30.16
N ASP A 551 12.79 18.91 30.42
CA ASP A 551 11.54 18.57 29.71
C ASP A 551 11.54 18.99 28.24
N THR A 552 12.41 19.94 27.85
CA THR A 552 12.55 20.35 26.45
C THR A 552 13.48 19.43 25.65
N VAL A 553 14.31 18.62 26.31
CA VAL A 553 15.26 17.70 25.66
C VAL A 553 14.63 16.32 25.58
N TYR A 554 14.32 15.86 24.38
CA TYR A 554 13.71 14.54 24.12
C TYR A 554 14.70 13.51 23.59
N ALA A 555 15.86 13.92 23.09
CA ALA A 555 16.92 13.03 22.61
C ALA A 555 18.31 13.66 22.80
N ALA A 556 19.37 12.84 22.74
CA ALA A 556 20.75 13.34 22.68
C ALA A 556 21.51 12.78 21.47
N VAL A 557 22.27 13.65 20.81
CA VAL A 557 23.16 13.32 19.68
C VAL A 557 24.59 13.58 20.10
N PHE A 558 25.43 12.55 20.09
CA PHE A 558 26.87 12.66 20.32
C PHE A 558 27.62 12.72 19.00
N ALA A 559 28.57 13.64 18.87
CA ALA A 559 29.50 13.71 17.75
C ALA A 559 30.92 13.84 18.31
N LEU A 560 31.65 12.72 18.33
CA LEU A 560 32.90 12.57 19.07
C LEU A 560 34.05 12.24 18.12
N LEU A 561 35.18 12.92 18.34
CA LEU A 561 36.48 12.56 17.78
C LEU A 561 37.17 11.54 18.69
N PRO A 562 38.20 10.80 18.20
CA PRO A 562 38.89 9.78 18.99
C PRO A 562 39.51 10.40 20.25
N ALA A 563 39.41 9.69 21.37
CA ALA A 563 39.94 10.11 22.68
C ALA A 563 41.00 9.14 23.18
N HIS A 564 42.03 9.64 23.86
CA HIS A 564 43.14 8.80 24.31
C HIS A 564 42.73 7.93 25.51
N GLY A 565 43.02 6.64 25.44
CA GLY A 565 42.78 5.70 26.55
C GLY A 565 41.31 5.33 26.80
N LEU A 566 40.40 5.74 25.92
CA LEU A 566 38.98 5.35 25.92
C LEU A 566 38.64 4.59 24.63
N THR A 567 37.79 3.58 24.76
CA THR A 567 37.27 2.85 23.61
C THR A 567 35.83 3.25 23.32
N VAL A 568 35.39 3.04 22.08
CA VAL A 568 34.02 3.33 21.64
C VAL A 568 33.01 2.57 22.49
N GLU A 569 33.29 1.31 22.82
CA GLU A 569 32.42 0.45 23.63
C GLU A 569 32.22 0.98 25.05
N LYS A 570 33.28 1.52 25.67
CA LYS A 570 33.20 2.10 27.01
C LYS A 570 32.37 3.37 27.05
N ILE A 571 32.52 4.23 26.03
CA ILE A 571 31.71 5.44 25.88
C ILE A 571 30.25 5.02 25.63
N ALA A 572 30.01 4.14 24.66
CA ALA A 572 28.68 3.65 24.32
C ALA A 572 27.98 2.97 25.51
N GLY A 573 28.71 2.26 26.37
CA GLY A 573 28.16 1.67 27.60
C GLY A 573 27.59 2.73 28.55
N VAL A 574 28.30 3.85 28.77
CA VAL A 574 27.79 4.96 29.59
C VAL A 574 26.57 5.61 28.94
N LEU A 575 26.59 5.79 27.62
CA LEU A 575 25.47 6.36 26.87
C LEU A 575 24.22 5.46 26.95
N ALA A 576 24.38 4.13 26.83
CA ALA A 576 23.31 3.13 26.95
C ALA A 576 22.64 3.19 28.32
N GLU A 577 23.44 3.21 29.40
CA GLU A 577 22.94 3.31 30.77
C GLU A 577 22.12 4.59 30.98
N CYS A 578 22.60 5.73 30.46
CA CYS A 578 21.90 7.01 30.60
C CYS A 578 20.61 7.06 29.78
N SER A 579 20.63 6.54 28.54
CA SER A 579 19.46 6.41 27.68
C SER A 579 18.37 5.59 28.35
N ALA A 580 18.73 4.40 28.84
CA ALA A 580 17.81 3.50 29.53
C ALA A 580 17.24 4.11 30.82
N ALA A 581 18.06 4.80 31.61
CA ALA A 581 17.62 5.44 32.85
C ALA A 581 16.67 6.63 32.59
N ALA A 582 16.91 7.41 31.53
CA ALA A 582 16.10 8.57 31.20
C ALA A 582 14.85 8.25 30.37
N GLY A 583 14.82 7.09 29.71
CA GLY A 583 13.76 6.75 28.74
C GLY A 583 13.79 7.67 27.50
N LYS A 584 14.95 8.22 27.14
CA LYS A 584 15.14 9.16 26.02
C LYS A 584 16.21 8.63 25.06
N PRO A 585 15.96 8.63 23.73
CA PRO A 585 16.91 8.09 22.76
C PRO A 585 18.25 8.83 22.79
N VAL A 586 19.33 8.05 22.71
CA VAL A 586 20.69 8.56 22.53
C VAL A 586 21.29 7.93 21.28
N VAL A 587 21.85 8.75 20.40
CA VAL A 587 22.60 8.31 19.21
C VAL A 587 24.02 8.87 19.28
N ALA A 588 25.00 8.12 18.76
CA ALA A 588 26.40 8.55 18.79
C ALA A 588 27.06 8.45 17.42
N ALA A 589 27.85 9.44 17.05
CA ALA A 589 28.70 9.41 15.88
C ALA A 589 30.16 9.51 16.29
N PHE A 590 30.96 8.52 15.92
CA PHE A 590 32.40 8.47 16.18
C PHE A 590 33.15 8.74 14.89
N SER A 591 33.61 9.98 14.73
CA SER A 591 34.26 10.46 13.51
C SER A 591 35.78 10.40 13.62
N GLY A 592 36.46 10.19 12.49
CA GLY A 592 37.93 10.25 12.43
C GLY A 592 38.66 9.00 12.96
N ILE A 593 37.94 7.91 13.21
CA ILE A 593 38.53 6.60 13.51
C ILE A 593 38.88 5.92 12.18
N LEU A 594 40.17 5.66 11.96
CA LEU A 594 40.70 5.06 10.72
C LEU A 594 41.04 3.58 10.87
N ASP A 595 41.06 3.06 12.09
CA ASP A 595 41.41 1.67 12.36
C ASP A 595 40.21 0.76 12.01
N PRO A 596 40.32 -0.11 10.99
CA PRO A 596 39.23 -0.98 10.56
C PRO A 596 38.89 -2.08 11.58
N SER A 597 39.73 -2.29 12.61
CA SER A 597 39.44 -3.22 13.70
C SER A 597 38.50 -2.63 14.76
N ILE A 598 38.34 -1.30 14.78
CA ILE A 598 37.44 -0.62 15.71
C ILE A 598 36.05 -0.51 15.09
N TYR A 599 35.06 -1.03 15.81
CA TYR A 599 33.68 -1.06 15.37
C TYR A 599 32.97 0.25 15.75
N VAL A 600 32.68 1.10 14.75
CA VAL A 600 32.14 2.47 14.96
C VAL A 600 30.74 2.69 14.40
N GLU A 601 30.25 1.74 13.60
CA GLU A 601 28.98 1.83 12.89
C GLU A 601 28.13 0.60 13.19
N GLY A 602 26.96 0.79 13.78
CA GLY A 602 26.14 -0.28 14.29
C GLY A 602 25.70 -0.11 15.73
N MET A 603 25.10 -1.16 16.24
CA MET A 603 24.66 -1.27 17.62
C MET A 603 25.86 -1.56 18.52
N VAL A 604 26.24 -0.60 19.36
CA VAL A 604 27.39 -0.70 20.27
C VAL A 604 26.95 -0.49 21.71
N GLY A 605 27.33 -1.40 22.59
CA GLY A 605 26.94 -1.39 23.99
C GLY A 605 27.15 -2.77 24.58
N ALA A 606 27.09 -2.88 25.91
CA ALA A 606 27.53 -4.07 26.62
C ALA A 606 26.86 -5.34 26.06
N GLU A 607 27.67 -6.25 25.51
CA GLU A 607 27.28 -7.66 25.44
C GLU A 607 27.46 -8.23 26.85
N PRO A 608 26.58 -9.13 27.32
CA PRO A 608 26.78 -9.78 28.61
C PRO A 608 28.15 -10.47 28.63
N GLU A 609 28.99 -10.20 29.64
CA GLU A 609 30.27 -10.92 29.79
C GLU A 609 30.03 -12.44 29.97
N GLN A 610 28.82 -12.83 30.41
CA GLN A 610 28.39 -14.21 30.56
C GLN A 610 26.91 -14.41 30.13
N PRO A 611 26.55 -15.57 29.54
CA PRO A 611 25.21 -15.85 29.01
C PRO A 611 24.04 -15.79 30.02
N HIS A 612 24.33 -15.75 31.33
CA HIS A 612 23.33 -15.81 32.41
C HIS A 612 23.20 -14.53 33.23
N GLN A 613 23.90 -13.46 32.86
CA GLN A 613 23.71 -12.15 33.51
C GLN A 613 22.46 -11.45 32.97
N PRO A 614 21.74 -10.67 33.81
CA PRO A 614 20.63 -9.86 33.34
C PRO A 614 21.10 -8.97 32.18
N ALA A 615 20.23 -8.84 31.17
CA ALA A 615 20.57 -8.12 29.96
C ALA A 615 21.03 -6.69 30.32
N PRO A 616 22.20 -6.25 29.86
CA PRO A 616 22.64 -4.86 30.00
C PRO A 616 21.64 -3.90 29.35
N ALA A 617 21.78 -2.61 29.65
CA ALA A 617 21.03 -1.55 28.97
C ALA A 617 21.08 -1.74 27.43
N PRO A 618 19.99 -1.44 26.69
CA PRO A 618 19.97 -1.59 25.25
C PRO A 618 21.17 -0.89 24.59
N PRO A 619 21.80 -1.51 23.59
CA PRO A 619 22.96 -0.92 22.92
C PRO A 619 22.60 0.40 22.23
N VAL A 620 23.60 1.27 22.08
CA VAL A 620 23.49 2.58 21.45
C VAL A 620 23.70 2.47 19.94
N PRO A 621 22.81 3.04 19.12
CA PRO A 621 23.03 3.19 17.69
C PRO A 621 24.21 4.15 17.42
N CYS A 622 25.26 3.61 16.82
CA CYS A 622 26.50 4.32 16.52
C CYS A 622 26.71 4.49 15.01
N TYR A 623 27.25 5.64 14.62
CA TYR A 623 27.44 6.04 13.23
C TYR A 623 28.88 6.49 12.99
N SER A 624 29.37 6.25 11.78
CA SER A 624 30.63 6.82 11.31
C SER A 624 30.51 8.32 10.96
N ASN A 625 29.31 8.76 10.56
CA ASN A 625 28.99 10.12 10.13
C ASN A 625 27.90 10.79 11.00
N PRO A 626 28.16 11.94 11.64
CA PRO A 626 27.16 12.67 12.41
C PRO A 626 25.93 13.11 11.61
N GLY A 627 26.11 13.41 10.31
CA GLY A 627 25.00 13.78 9.44
C GLY A 627 23.96 12.66 9.29
N ALA A 628 24.41 11.42 9.15
CA ALA A 628 23.55 10.24 9.08
C ALA A 628 22.81 10.01 10.41
N ALA A 629 23.50 10.13 11.54
CA ALA A 629 22.89 10.03 12.88
C ALA A 629 21.75 11.04 13.07
N VAL A 630 21.99 12.30 12.69
CA VAL A 630 20.99 13.37 12.76
C VAL A 630 19.81 13.12 11.81
N ALA A 631 20.08 12.68 10.57
CA ALA A 631 19.04 12.41 9.58
C ALA A 631 18.13 11.23 10.02
N ALA A 632 18.73 10.15 10.52
CA ALA A 632 17.99 9.00 11.05
C ALA A 632 17.15 9.38 12.28
N LEU A 633 17.72 10.12 13.24
CA LEU A 633 16.97 10.60 14.40
C LEU A 633 15.82 11.52 13.99
N ALA A 634 16.04 12.42 13.03
CA ALA A 634 14.99 13.30 12.51
C ALA A 634 13.84 12.51 11.85
N ALA A 635 14.14 11.41 11.15
CA ALA A 635 13.14 10.52 10.60
C ALA A 635 12.29 9.84 11.70
N VAL A 636 12.94 9.37 12.78
CA VAL A 636 12.25 8.78 13.93
C VAL A 636 11.41 9.81 14.69
N VAL A 637 11.90 11.06 14.86
CA VAL A 637 11.11 12.16 15.45
C VAL A 637 9.87 12.46 14.62
N ARG A 638 9.97 12.53 13.28
CA ARG A 638 8.80 12.75 12.41
C ARG A 638 7.78 11.63 12.53
N TYR A 639 8.24 10.39 12.67
CA TYR A 639 7.38 9.24 12.92
C TYR A 639 6.70 9.30 14.29
N ALA A 640 7.42 9.64 15.36
CA ALA A 640 6.85 9.83 16.69
C ALA A 640 5.79 10.95 16.70
N GLN A 641 6.07 12.06 16.02
CA GLN A 641 5.08 13.12 15.82
C GLN A 641 3.85 12.65 15.03
N TRP A 642 4.02 11.75 14.06
CA TRP A 642 2.89 11.17 13.33
C TRP A 642 2.03 10.27 14.22
N LEU A 643 2.66 9.49 15.12
CA LEU A 643 1.97 8.65 16.10
C LEU A 643 1.12 9.48 17.08
N ASP A 644 1.66 10.59 17.57
CA ASP A 644 1.01 11.45 18.57
C ASP A 644 -0.10 12.34 17.98
N ARG A 645 -0.15 12.48 16.65
CA ARG A 645 -1.20 13.26 15.99
C ARG A 645 -2.55 12.56 16.09
N ASP A 646 -3.60 13.35 16.32
CA ASP A 646 -4.95 12.90 16.04
C ASP A 646 -5.09 12.66 14.53
N GLN A 647 -5.21 11.39 14.16
CA GLN A 647 -5.38 10.98 12.77
C GLN A 647 -6.78 11.35 12.24
N GLY A 648 -7.68 11.83 13.11
CA GLY A 648 -9.00 12.36 12.78
C GLY A 648 -9.94 11.33 12.17
N LEU A 649 -11.18 11.75 11.93
CA LEU A 649 -12.06 11.10 10.97
C LEU A 649 -11.74 11.64 9.57
N PHE A 650 -11.92 10.80 8.54
CA PHE A 650 -11.85 11.28 7.17
C PHE A 650 -12.91 12.37 6.94
N VAL A 651 -12.54 13.42 6.23
CA VAL A 651 -13.42 14.59 6.05
C VAL A 651 -14.59 14.20 5.14
N GLU A 652 -15.81 14.36 5.63
CA GLU A 652 -17.05 14.23 4.88
C GLU A 652 -17.72 15.62 4.77
N PRO A 653 -17.49 16.37 3.69
CA PRO A 653 -18.08 17.69 3.54
C PRO A 653 -19.61 17.61 3.44
N GLU A 654 -20.30 18.52 4.11
CA GLU A 654 -21.75 18.64 4.00
C GLU A 654 -22.17 19.10 2.60
N GLY A 655 -23.38 18.70 2.18
CA GLY A 655 -23.96 19.08 0.90
C GLY A 655 -23.39 18.34 -0.33
N CYS A 656 -22.71 17.20 -0.12
CA CYS A 656 -22.28 16.32 -1.19
C CYS A 656 -23.37 15.30 -1.55
N HIS A 657 -23.64 15.13 -2.85
CA HIS A 657 -24.63 14.21 -3.41
C HIS A 657 -23.97 13.21 -4.37
N PRO A 658 -23.18 12.25 -3.87
CA PRO A 658 -22.39 11.33 -4.70
C PRO A 658 -23.26 10.47 -5.63
N GLU A 659 -24.44 10.04 -5.19
CA GLU A 659 -25.35 9.23 -6.01
C GLU A 659 -25.92 10.02 -7.21
N ALA A 660 -26.19 11.31 -7.04
CA ALA A 660 -26.63 12.17 -8.15
C ALA A 660 -25.49 12.37 -9.17
N ALA A 661 -24.26 12.60 -8.69
CA ALA A 661 -23.09 12.68 -9.55
C ALA A 661 -22.81 11.36 -10.30
N ARG A 662 -23.00 10.21 -9.64
CA ARG A 662 -22.89 8.89 -10.26
C ARG A 662 -23.89 8.71 -11.40
N ALA A 663 -25.16 9.02 -11.16
CA ALA A 663 -26.21 8.92 -12.19
C ALA A 663 -25.90 9.83 -13.39
N ASP A 664 -25.41 11.05 -13.15
CA ASP A 664 -24.98 11.95 -14.21
C ASP A 664 -23.77 11.40 -15.00
N LEU A 665 -22.78 10.83 -14.32
CA LEU A 665 -21.62 10.19 -14.95
C LEU A 665 -22.00 8.97 -15.78
N GLU A 666 -22.90 8.12 -15.28
CA GLU A 666 -23.41 6.95 -16.02
C GLU A 666 -24.05 7.37 -17.35
N LEU A 667 -24.75 8.51 -17.39
CA LEU A 667 -25.30 9.07 -18.63
C LEU A 667 -24.19 9.58 -19.56
N LEU A 668 -23.22 10.32 -19.03
CA LEU A 668 -22.11 10.91 -19.81
C LEU A 668 -21.17 9.85 -20.40
N LEU A 669 -21.06 8.68 -19.76
CA LEU A 669 -20.14 7.62 -20.15
C LEU A 669 -20.72 6.62 -21.16
N ARG A 670 -22.01 6.69 -21.50
CA ARG A 670 -22.66 5.74 -22.43
C ARG A 670 -21.94 5.63 -23.77
N ASP A 671 -21.40 6.75 -24.25
CA ASP A 671 -20.72 6.86 -25.54
C ASP A 671 -19.18 6.86 -25.40
N VAL A 672 -18.64 6.62 -24.21
CA VAL A 672 -17.19 6.66 -23.91
C VAL A 672 -16.60 5.24 -23.92
N GLY A 673 -16.01 4.87 -25.06
CA GLY A 673 -15.35 3.57 -25.28
C GLY A 673 -13.85 3.57 -24.94
N GLY A 674 -13.30 2.39 -24.63
CA GLY A 674 -11.85 2.19 -24.47
C GLY A 674 -11.15 3.12 -23.47
N GLU A 675 -9.99 3.63 -23.85
CA GLU A 675 -9.15 4.59 -23.11
C GLU A 675 -9.44 6.06 -23.49
N GLN A 676 -10.58 6.33 -24.14
CA GLN A 676 -10.91 7.66 -24.61
C GLN A 676 -11.09 8.64 -23.43
N LEU A 677 -10.32 9.73 -23.46
CA LEU A 677 -10.49 10.87 -22.56
C LEU A 677 -11.41 11.91 -23.20
N VAL A 678 -12.59 12.12 -22.61
CA VAL A 678 -13.57 13.10 -23.07
C VAL A 678 -13.54 14.32 -22.17
N ARG A 679 -13.32 15.50 -22.78
CA ARG A 679 -13.38 16.79 -22.10
C ARG A 679 -14.82 17.25 -21.99
N LEU A 680 -15.26 17.62 -20.79
CA LEU A 680 -16.59 18.18 -20.56
C LEU A 680 -16.61 19.67 -20.95
N ASP A 681 -17.74 20.14 -21.49
CA ASP A 681 -18.01 21.56 -21.60
C ASP A 681 -18.22 22.20 -20.21
N GLN A 682 -18.17 23.52 -20.14
CA GLN A 682 -18.23 24.23 -18.86
C GLN A 682 -19.56 24.06 -18.12
N GLY A 683 -20.68 24.01 -18.82
CA GLY A 683 -22.00 23.84 -18.19
C GLY A 683 -22.14 22.46 -17.56
N THR A 684 -21.74 21.42 -18.30
CA THR A 684 -21.72 20.04 -17.80
C THR A 684 -20.73 19.87 -16.64
N ALA A 685 -19.53 20.44 -16.76
CA ALA A 685 -18.54 20.43 -15.68
C ALA A 685 -19.05 21.14 -14.41
N ALA A 686 -19.66 22.32 -14.55
CA ALA A 686 -20.23 23.07 -13.43
C ALA A 686 -21.35 22.28 -12.72
N ARG A 687 -22.22 21.63 -13.49
CA ARG A 687 -23.30 20.78 -12.96
C ARG A 687 -22.74 19.60 -12.16
N LEU A 688 -21.77 18.88 -12.73
CA LEU A 688 -21.14 17.73 -12.08
C LEU A 688 -20.41 18.12 -10.78
N LEU A 689 -19.62 19.20 -10.83
CA LEU A 689 -18.92 19.75 -9.65
C LEU A 689 -19.90 20.28 -8.59
N GLY A 690 -21.04 20.82 -9.02
CA GLY A 690 -22.10 21.34 -8.17
C GLY A 690 -22.69 20.31 -7.21
N HIS A 691 -22.74 19.02 -7.59
CA HIS A 691 -23.16 17.92 -6.69
C HIS A 691 -22.27 17.76 -5.47
N TYR A 692 -21.05 18.30 -5.50
CA TYR A 692 -20.11 18.31 -4.38
C TYR A 692 -20.01 19.67 -3.68
N GLY A 693 -20.88 20.62 -4.05
CA GLY A 693 -20.82 22.00 -3.55
C GLY A 693 -19.70 22.83 -4.16
N ILE A 694 -19.00 22.33 -5.19
CA ILE A 694 -17.91 23.04 -5.87
C ILE A 694 -18.53 23.95 -6.94
N ARG A 695 -18.45 25.27 -6.73
CA ARG A 695 -19.08 26.27 -7.61
C ARG A 695 -18.03 26.98 -8.48
N LEU A 696 -18.24 26.93 -9.80
CA LEU A 696 -17.46 27.71 -10.76
C LEU A 696 -18.02 29.13 -10.87
N VAL A 697 -17.13 30.11 -11.06
CA VAL A 697 -17.56 31.49 -11.35
C VAL A 697 -18.25 31.51 -12.73
N PRO A 698 -19.51 32.00 -12.83
CA PRO A 698 -20.27 31.96 -14.06
C PRO A 698 -19.58 32.71 -15.20
N SER A 699 -19.47 32.04 -16.35
CA SER A 699 -18.99 32.59 -17.62
C SER A 699 -20.00 32.32 -18.72
N VAL A 700 -20.13 33.27 -19.65
CA VAL A 700 -21.05 33.19 -20.78
C VAL A 700 -20.27 33.45 -22.06
N GLY A 701 -20.23 32.45 -22.94
CA GLY A 701 -19.69 32.60 -24.29
C GLY A 701 -20.60 33.45 -25.16
N PHE A 702 -20.02 34.19 -26.12
CA PHE A 702 -20.77 35.05 -27.01
C PHE A 702 -20.14 35.11 -28.40
N GLU A 703 -20.95 35.39 -29.41
CA GLU A 703 -20.50 35.55 -30.81
C GLU A 703 -20.48 37.03 -31.23
N THR A 704 -21.31 37.88 -30.62
CA THR A 704 -21.38 39.32 -30.92
C THR A 704 -21.11 40.20 -29.70
N ALA A 705 -20.65 41.43 -29.93
CA ALA A 705 -20.41 42.38 -28.83
C ALA A 705 -21.68 42.73 -28.05
N GLU A 706 -22.86 42.70 -28.69
CA GLU A 706 -24.13 42.93 -28.01
C GLU A 706 -24.56 41.76 -27.13
N GLU A 707 -24.31 40.52 -27.55
CA GLU A 707 -24.48 39.35 -26.69
C GLU A 707 -23.56 39.42 -25.47
N ALA A 708 -22.31 39.88 -25.64
CA ALA A 708 -21.38 40.10 -24.54
C ALA A 708 -21.92 41.12 -23.53
N VAL A 709 -22.49 42.24 -24.00
CA VAL A 709 -23.09 43.28 -23.14
C VAL A 709 -24.34 42.76 -22.43
N ALA A 710 -25.20 42.01 -23.12
CA ALA A 710 -26.38 41.40 -22.51
C ALA A 710 -25.97 40.40 -21.42
N ALA A 711 -24.96 39.57 -21.68
CA ALA A 711 -24.38 38.65 -20.71
C ALA A 711 -23.78 39.39 -19.51
N ALA A 712 -23.01 40.45 -19.74
CA ALA A 712 -22.45 41.28 -18.67
C ALA A 712 -23.54 41.91 -17.79
N GLY A 713 -24.66 42.35 -18.39
CA GLY A 713 -25.82 42.87 -17.68
C GLY A 713 -26.48 41.84 -16.74
N GLN A 714 -26.45 40.55 -17.10
CA GLN A 714 -26.95 39.47 -16.25
C GLN A 714 -25.94 39.06 -15.17
N LEU A 715 -24.65 39.04 -15.51
CA LEU A 715 -23.55 38.66 -14.60
C LEU A 715 -23.23 39.73 -13.55
N GLY A 716 -23.55 40.99 -13.84
CA GLY A 716 -23.22 42.15 -13.01
C GLY A 716 -21.83 42.72 -13.31
N TRP A 717 -21.70 44.04 -13.21
CA TRP A 717 -20.43 44.76 -13.42
C TRP A 717 -19.63 44.89 -12.11
N PRO A 718 -18.29 44.94 -12.15
CA PRO A 718 -17.44 44.79 -13.33
C PRO A 718 -17.31 43.34 -13.83
N VAL A 719 -16.95 43.17 -15.10
CA VAL A 719 -16.72 41.87 -15.74
C VAL A 719 -15.31 41.72 -16.28
N ALA A 720 -14.90 40.48 -16.51
CA ALA A 720 -13.70 40.13 -17.25
C ALA A 720 -14.08 39.56 -18.63
N LEU A 721 -13.29 39.91 -19.64
CA LEU A 721 -13.37 39.36 -20.99
C LEU A 721 -12.20 38.39 -21.20
N LYS A 722 -12.49 37.15 -21.60
CA LYS A 722 -11.49 36.09 -21.74
C LYS A 722 -11.66 35.34 -23.06
N THR A 723 -10.57 34.76 -23.54
CA THR A 723 -10.63 33.78 -24.64
C THR A 723 -10.90 32.38 -24.11
N THR A 724 -11.60 31.57 -24.89
CA THR A 724 -11.81 30.15 -24.58
C THR A 724 -10.63 29.26 -24.98
N ASP A 725 -9.66 29.79 -25.74
CA ASP A 725 -8.45 29.08 -26.17
C ASP A 725 -7.61 28.63 -24.95
N PRO A 726 -7.40 27.32 -24.74
CA PRO A 726 -6.66 26.81 -23.58
C PRO A 726 -5.25 27.38 -23.41
N ALA A 727 -4.54 27.71 -24.50
CA ALA A 727 -3.17 28.21 -24.45
C ALA A 727 -3.10 29.69 -24.04
N LEU A 728 -4.17 30.46 -24.29
CA LEU A 728 -4.18 31.91 -24.10
C LEU A 728 -5.07 32.37 -22.93
N ARG A 729 -6.02 31.53 -22.49
CA ARG A 729 -7.04 31.84 -21.48
C ARG A 729 -6.51 32.35 -20.13
N HIS A 730 -5.24 32.10 -19.81
CA HIS A 730 -4.60 32.55 -18.56
C HIS A 730 -3.44 33.53 -18.78
N ARG A 731 -3.23 33.99 -20.02
CA ARG A 731 -2.07 34.81 -20.42
C ARG A 731 -2.48 36.26 -20.66
N LEU A 732 -2.49 37.05 -19.58
CA LEU A 732 -2.70 38.51 -19.67
C LEU A 732 -1.65 39.19 -20.55
N ASP A 733 -0.41 38.71 -20.49
CA ASP A 733 0.75 39.19 -21.25
C ASP A 733 0.58 39.00 -22.76
N LEU A 734 -0.17 37.99 -23.19
CA LEU A 734 -0.46 37.72 -24.60
C LEU A 734 -1.79 38.30 -25.08
N GLY A 735 -2.53 39.01 -24.22
CA GLY A 735 -3.82 39.63 -24.54
C GLY A 735 -5.02 38.68 -24.46
N GLY A 736 -4.86 37.49 -23.89
CA GLY A 736 -5.94 36.49 -23.75
C GLY A 736 -6.96 36.81 -22.65
N VAL A 737 -6.74 37.87 -21.87
CA VAL A 737 -7.61 38.31 -20.77
C VAL A 737 -7.61 39.84 -20.67
N ARG A 738 -8.80 40.43 -20.53
CA ARG A 738 -9.04 41.83 -20.14
C ARG A 738 -9.85 41.86 -18.86
N LEU A 739 -9.35 42.57 -17.86
CA LEU A 739 -9.96 42.64 -16.52
C LEU A 739 -10.57 44.02 -16.31
N ASP A 740 -11.40 44.12 -15.26
CA ASP A 740 -11.93 45.39 -14.74
C ASP A 740 -12.74 46.21 -15.76
N ILE A 741 -13.58 45.54 -16.55
CA ILE A 741 -14.47 46.21 -17.49
C ILE A 741 -15.71 46.66 -16.73
N GLN A 742 -15.91 47.98 -16.62
CA GLN A 742 -16.91 48.60 -15.75
C GLN A 742 -18.26 48.88 -16.43
N ASP A 743 -18.28 48.97 -17.75
CA ASP A 743 -19.47 49.38 -18.51
C ASP A 743 -19.53 48.79 -19.93
N ALA A 744 -20.71 48.91 -20.55
CA ALA A 744 -21.01 48.34 -21.86
C ALA A 744 -20.12 48.90 -23.00
N ASP A 745 -19.77 50.18 -22.97
CA ASP A 745 -18.98 50.81 -24.03
C ASP A 745 -17.51 50.41 -23.94
N SER A 746 -16.98 50.27 -22.71
CA SER A 746 -15.69 49.66 -22.45
C SER A 746 -15.66 48.20 -22.92
N LEU A 747 -16.71 47.42 -22.66
CA LEU A 747 -16.77 46.03 -23.11
C LEU A 747 -16.75 45.91 -24.64
N ARG A 748 -17.56 46.70 -25.36
CA ARG A 748 -17.58 46.70 -26.83
C ARG A 748 -16.19 46.97 -27.43
N ARG A 749 -15.50 47.98 -26.90
CA ARG A 749 -14.12 48.31 -27.33
C ARG A 749 -13.15 47.17 -27.05
N ASN A 750 -13.18 46.63 -25.83
CA ASN A 750 -12.32 45.52 -25.44
C ASN A 750 -12.57 44.27 -26.30
N VAL A 751 -13.82 43.94 -26.65
CA VAL A 751 -14.15 42.82 -27.53
C VAL A 751 -13.51 43.00 -28.90
N LEU A 752 -13.67 44.18 -29.51
CA LEU A 752 -13.13 44.46 -30.84
C LEU A 752 -11.60 44.44 -30.85
N GLU A 753 -10.97 45.08 -29.87
CA GLU A 753 -9.50 45.09 -29.73
C GLU A 753 -8.93 43.70 -29.44
N MET A 754 -9.59 42.95 -28.57
CA MET A 754 -9.15 41.60 -28.21
C MET A 754 -9.25 40.65 -29.40
N ARG A 755 -10.37 40.65 -30.15
CA ARG A 755 -10.49 39.86 -31.39
C ARG A 755 -9.37 40.18 -32.36
N LYS A 756 -9.12 41.46 -32.64
CA LYS A 756 -8.03 41.91 -33.52
C LYS A 756 -6.66 41.43 -33.03
N SER A 757 -6.40 41.50 -31.72
CA SER A 757 -5.13 41.07 -31.14
C SER A 757 -4.90 39.55 -31.20
N LEU A 758 -5.99 38.77 -31.21
CA LEU A 758 -5.99 37.32 -31.21
C LEU A 758 -6.16 36.70 -32.62
N GLU A 759 -6.43 37.50 -33.66
CA GLU A 759 -6.51 37.04 -35.06
C GLU A 759 -5.28 36.22 -35.47
N ARG A 760 -4.08 36.65 -35.04
CA ARG A 760 -2.80 35.95 -35.29
C ARG A 760 -2.72 34.55 -34.67
N TYR A 761 -3.63 34.21 -33.77
CA TYR A 761 -3.72 32.92 -33.09
C TYR A 761 -4.96 32.11 -33.51
N GLY A 762 -5.65 32.50 -34.59
CA GLY A 762 -6.76 31.71 -35.15
C GLY A 762 -8.17 32.16 -34.74
N SER A 763 -8.33 33.39 -34.23
CA SER A 763 -9.64 33.99 -33.87
C SER A 763 -10.47 33.13 -32.90
N PRO A 764 -9.95 32.85 -31.70
CA PRO A 764 -10.64 32.00 -30.73
C PRO A 764 -11.92 32.65 -30.19
N SER A 765 -12.89 31.81 -29.80
CA SER A 765 -14.13 32.29 -29.15
C SER A 765 -13.82 33.03 -27.85
N LEU A 766 -14.73 33.93 -27.48
CA LEU A 766 -14.61 34.78 -26.31
C LEU A 766 -15.78 34.54 -25.34
N GLU A 767 -15.54 34.83 -24.07
CA GLU A 767 -16.52 34.76 -23.00
C GLU A 767 -16.43 35.97 -22.09
N VAL A 768 -17.57 36.34 -21.50
CA VAL A 768 -17.65 37.31 -20.40
C VAL A 768 -17.82 36.54 -19.10
N GLN A 769 -17.07 36.89 -18.07
CA GLN A 769 -17.12 36.27 -16.75
C GLN A 769 -17.25 37.32 -15.64
N THR A 770 -17.98 37.00 -14.57
CA THR A 770 -18.04 37.83 -13.37
C THR A 770 -16.63 38.09 -12.81
N MET A 771 -16.35 39.35 -12.44
CA MET A 771 -15.10 39.71 -11.78
C MET A 771 -15.19 39.38 -10.30
N VAL A 772 -14.16 38.71 -9.77
CA VAL A 772 -14.05 38.40 -8.33
C VAL A 772 -12.94 39.23 -7.71
N PRO A 773 -13.00 39.52 -6.38
CA PRO A 773 -11.97 40.29 -5.70
C PRO A 773 -10.55 39.77 -5.96
N VAL A 774 -9.59 40.70 -5.98
CA VAL A 774 -8.17 40.35 -6.11
C VAL A 774 -7.73 39.46 -4.95
N GLY A 775 -6.93 38.45 -5.26
CA GLY A 775 -6.50 37.45 -4.29
C GLY A 775 -5.27 36.69 -4.76
N GLN A 776 -4.79 35.77 -3.92
CA GLN A 776 -3.69 34.90 -4.25
C GLN A 776 -4.15 33.81 -5.22
N ALA A 777 -3.56 33.77 -6.41
CA ALA A 777 -3.84 32.73 -7.38
C ALA A 777 -3.22 31.40 -6.95
N CYS A 778 -4.06 30.37 -6.91
CA CYS A 778 -3.75 28.98 -6.55
C CYS A 778 -4.22 28.04 -7.66
N THR A 779 -3.76 26.79 -7.62
CA THR A 779 -4.14 25.74 -8.58
C THR A 779 -4.36 24.42 -7.84
N PHE A 780 -5.41 23.71 -8.22
CA PHE A 780 -5.68 22.35 -7.78
C PHE A 780 -5.75 21.43 -8.98
N ARG A 781 -5.04 20.31 -8.92
CA ARG A 781 -5.08 19.29 -9.97
C ARG A 781 -5.38 17.94 -9.34
N ALA A 782 -6.30 17.19 -9.93
CA ALA A 782 -6.68 15.87 -9.46
C ALA A 782 -6.72 14.89 -10.63
N ILE A 783 -5.92 13.83 -10.58
CA ILE A 783 -5.85 12.79 -11.62
C ILE A 783 -6.33 11.45 -11.07
N GLU A 784 -6.82 10.57 -11.94
CA GLU A 784 -6.97 9.14 -11.64
C GLU A 784 -5.75 8.43 -12.23
N ASP A 785 -4.81 8.05 -11.37
CA ASP A 785 -3.58 7.38 -11.74
C ASP A 785 -3.80 5.86 -11.87
N PRO A 786 -3.24 5.19 -12.89
CA PRO A 786 -3.42 3.75 -13.07
C PRO A 786 -2.92 2.89 -11.91
N LEU A 787 -1.89 3.35 -11.18
CA LEU A 787 -1.27 2.66 -10.05
C LEU A 787 -1.84 3.13 -8.71
N LEU A 788 -1.80 4.43 -8.44
CA LEU A 788 -2.17 5.03 -7.14
C LEU A 788 -3.69 5.23 -6.96
N GLY A 789 -4.45 5.28 -8.06
CA GLY A 789 -5.82 5.77 -8.05
C GLY A 789 -5.84 7.31 -7.94
N PRO A 790 -6.72 7.91 -7.13
CA PRO A 790 -6.88 9.35 -7.12
C PRO A 790 -5.65 10.04 -6.51
N VAL A 791 -5.10 11.03 -7.20
CA VAL A 791 -4.00 11.88 -6.70
C VAL A 791 -4.41 13.33 -6.79
N ILE A 792 -4.44 14.03 -5.65
CA ILE A 792 -4.75 15.46 -5.55
C ILE A 792 -3.46 16.25 -5.38
N SER A 793 -3.34 17.35 -6.08
CA SER A 793 -2.18 18.23 -6.10
C SER A 793 -2.60 19.67 -5.87
N PHE A 794 -1.84 20.41 -5.07
CA PHE A 794 -2.09 21.82 -4.75
C PHE A 794 -0.79 22.61 -4.87
N GLY A 795 -0.89 23.82 -5.41
CA GLY A 795 0.22 24.76 -5.51
C GLY A 795 -0.29 26.18 -5.73
N LEU A 796 0.62 27.16 -5.66
CA LEU A 796 0.32 28.51 -6.09
C LEU A 796 0.37 28.59 -7.62
N ALA A 797 -0.49 29.39 -8.24
CA ALA A 797 -0.46 29.54 -9.69
C ALA A 797 0.72 30.45 -10.12
N GLY A 798 1.42 30.06 -11.19
CA GLY A 798 2.45 30.86 -11.84
C GLY A 798 3.61 30.03 -12.39
N ASP A 799 4.24 30.53 -13.46
CA ASP A 799 5.28 29.78 -14.18
C ASP A 799 6.49 29.45 -13.31
N ALA A 800 6.90 30.35 -12.41
CA ALA A 800 8.01 30.08 -11.48
C ALA A 800 7.69 28.95 -10.49
N VAL A 801 6.43 28.79 -10.07
CA VAL A 801 6.00 27.68 -9.19
C VAL A 801 6.03 26.37 -9.96
N ASN A 802 5.55 26.39 -11.21
CA ASN A 802 5.59 25.23 -12.11
C ASN A 802 7.02 24.79 -12.42
N LEU A 803 7.95 25.74 -12.64
CA LEU A 803 9.35 25.44 -12.95
C LEU A 803 10.17 24.95 -11.75
N LEU A 804 9.74 25.29 -10.53
CA LEU A 804 10.40 24.87 -9.29
C LEU A 804 9.76 23.61 -8.68
N ASP A 805 8.76 23.04 -9.35
CA ASP A 805 7.95 21.91 -8.88
C ASP A 805 7.46 22.08 -7.43
N ASP A 806 7.07 23.31 -7.06
CA ASP A 806 6.60 23.62 -5.70
C ASP A 806 5.12 23.25 -5.52
N TRP A 807 4.87 21.94 -5.55
CA TRP A 807 3.57 21.31 -5.41
C TRP A 807 3.50 20.46 -4.14
N ALA A 808 2.31 20.39 -3.57
CA ALA A 808 1.95 19.35 -2.62
C ALA A 808 1.13 18.29 -3.33
N HIS A 809 1.31 17.03 -2.96
CA HIS A 809 0.52 15.90 -3.45
C HIS A 809 -0.08 15.12 -2.27
N ARG A 810 -1.26 14.54 -2.46
CA ARG A 810 -1.96 13.68 -1.49
C ARG A 810 -2.76 12.60 -2.21
N VAL A 811 -2.90 11.44 -1.56
CA VAL A 811 -3.74 10.34 -2.02
C VAL A 811 -4.92 10.18 -1.05
N PRO A 812 -6.19 10.31 -1.51
CA PRO A 812 -7.38 10.08 -0.69
C PRO A 812 -7.47 8.65 -0.11
N PRO A 813 -8.16 8.45 1.02
CA PRO A 813 -8.92 9.45 1.79
C PRO A 813 -8.01 10.33 2.67
N LEU A 814 -8.46 11.55 2.98
CA LEU A 814 -7.72 12.54 3.78
C LEU A 814 -8.46 12.88 5.08
N SER A 815 -7.73 12.92 6.18
CA SER A 815 -8.19 13.49 7.46
C SER A 815 -8.21 15.02 7.42
N GLY A 816 -8.85 15.66 8.40
CA GLY A 816 -8.81 17.12 8.54
C GLY A 816 -7.38 17.65 8.68
N SER A 817 -6.53 16.94 9.44
CA SER A 817 -5.09 17.25 9.55
C SER A 817 -4.34 17.06 8.24
N ASP A 818 -4.67 16.04 7.44
CA ASP A 818 -4.04 15.84 6.13
C ASP A 818 -4.35 17.00 5.18
N VAL A 819 -5.59 17.49 5.19
CA VAL A 819 -6.02 18.65 4.39
C VAL A 819 -5.35 19.93 4.87
N HIS A 820 -5.28 20.14 6.18
CA HIS A 820 -4.58 21.27 6.79
C HIS A 820 -3.10 21.33 6.37
N ASP A 821 -2.40 20.20 6.49
CA ASP A 821 -0.99 20.07 6.10
C ASP A 821 -0.84 20.20 4.58
N PHE A 822 -1.80 19.71 3.79
CA PHE A 822 -1.77 19.76 2.32
C PHE A 822 -1.69 21.19 1.78
N ILE A 823 -2.54 22.10 2.29
CA ILE A 823 -2.54 23.51 1.86
C ILE A 823 -1.28 24.26 2.30
N ARG A 824 -0.66 23.84 3.42
CA ARG A 824 0.58 24.44 3.97
C ARG A 824 1.88 23.84 3.42
N SER A 825 1.79 22.70 2.72
CA SER A 825 2.97 21.95 2.26
C SER A 825 3.82 22.69 1.22
N PRO A 826 3.26 23.42 0.22
CA PRO A 826 4.08 24.14 -0.75
C PRO A 826 4.93 25.21 -0.05
N ARG A 827 6.17 25.42 -0.47
CA ARG A 827 7.09 26.42 0.11
C ARG A 827 6.53 27.83 -0.06
N ALA A 828 5.87 28.09 -1.20
CA ALA A 828 5.22 29.35 -1.50
C ALA A 828 3.90 29.57 -0.74
N SER A 829 3.38 28.58 0.00
CA SER A 829 2.17 28.69 0.83
C SER A 829 2.25 29.81 1.88
N ARG A 830 3.47 30.25 2.23
CA ARG A 830 3.69 31.43 3.09
C ARG A 830 2.94 32.67 2.60
N LYS A 831 2.70 32.81 1.29
CA LYS A 831 1.92 33.91 0.72
C LYS A 831 0.44 33.90 1.13
N LEU A 832 -0.11 32.73 1.49
CA LEU A 832 -1.49 32.60 1.95
C LEU A 832 -1.69 33.27 3.32
N PHE A 833 -0.64 33.40 4.13
CA PHE A 833 -0.69 33.95 5.49
C PHE A 833 -0.28 35.43 5.57
N GLY A 834 -0.25 36.12 4.42
CA GLY A 834 0.19 37.50 4.29
C GLY A 834 1.67 37.60 3.96
N TYR A 835 2.00 38.36 2.90
CA TYR A 835 3.37 38.50 2.41
C TYR A 835 3.56 39.86 1.74
N GLN A 836 4.62 40.59 2.12
CA GLN A 836 4.98 41.89 1.53
C GLN A 836 3.81 42.90 1.45
N GLY A 837 2.97 42.94 2.48
CA GLY A 837 1.84 43.89 2.56
C GLY A 837 0.52 43.39 1.95
N LEU A 838 0.50 42.20 1.34
CA LEU A 838 -0.75 41.53 0.97
C LEU A 838 -1.41 40.92 2.21
N PRO A 839 -2.74 41.00 2.35
CA PRO A 839 -3.47 40.39 3.46
C PRO A 839 -3.40 38.86 3.40
N ALA A 840 -3.64 38.22 4.54
CA ALA A 840 -3.88 36.79 4.59
C ALA A 840 -5.18 36.44 3.83
N VAL A 841 -5.21 35.26 3.22
CA VAL A 841 -6.40 34.74 2.54
C VAL A 841 -7.22 33.87 3.49
N ASP A 842 -8.46 33.57 3.11
CA ASP A 842 -9.26 32.55 3.75
C ASP A 842 -8.72 31.16 3.43
N VAL A 843 -7.80 30.67 4.26
CA VAL A 843 -7.20 29.35 4.13
C VAL A 843 -8.24 28.24 4.40
N ALA A 844 -9.25 28.51 5.24
CA ALA A 844 -10.30 27.53 5.53
C ALA A 844 -11.16 27.25 4.29
N ALA A 845 -11.43 28.27 3.46
CA ALA A 845 -12.10 28.06 2.17
C ALA A 845 -11.28 27.19 1.19
N LEU A 846 -9.95 27.30 1.21
CA LEU A 846 -9.08 26.42 0.42
C LEU A 846 -9.07 24.99 0.96
N GLU A 847 -9.09 24.82 2.28
CA GLU A 847 -9.20 23.52 2.94
C GLU A 847 -10.54 22.83 2.63
N ASP A 848 -11.67 23.56 2.69
CA ASP A 848 -13.00 23.03 2.31
C ASP A 848 -13.04 22.61 0.84
N LEU A 849 -12.50 23.44 -0.08
CA LEU A 849 -12.40 23.08 -1.49
C LEU A 849 -11.55 21.81 -1.70
N ALA A 850 -10.42 21.69 -1.00
CA ALA A 850 -9.57 20.52 -1.07
C ALA A 850 -10.29 19.25 -0.56
N ALA A 851 -11.05 19.36 0.53
CA ALA A 851 -11.84 18.26 1.07
C ALA A 851 -12.94 17.81 0.09
N ARG A 852 -13.67 18.75 -0.53
CA ARG A 852 -14.69 18.45 -1.56
C ARG A 852 -14.10 17.79 -2.80
N LEU A 853 -12.97 18.30 -3.29
CA LEU A 853 -12.27 17.73 -4.44
C LEU A 853 -11.75 16.32 -4.16
N THR A 854 -11.22 16.10 -2.95
CA THR A 854 -10.76 14.80 -2.46
C THR A 854 -11.91 13.79 -2.45
N ARG A 855 -13.08 14.18 -1.90
CA ARG A 855 -14.27 13.34 -1.84
C ARG A 855 -14.83 13.03 -3.24
N LEU A 856 -14.91 14.03 -4.12
CA LEU A 856 -15.30 13.86 -5.53
C LEU A 856 -14.44 12.78 -6.21
N LYS A 857 -13.11 12.89 -6.08
CA LYS A 857 -12.19 11.94 -6.72
C LYS A 857 -12.19 10.55 -6.09
N ASP A 858 -12.34 10.44 -4.78
CA ASP A 858 -12.38 9.12 -4.14
C ASP A 858 -13.61 8.31 -4.60
N ASN A 859 -14.75 8.99 -4.74
CA ASN A 859 -16.03 8.41 -5.15
C ASN A 859 -16.13 8.10 -6.65
N HIS A 860 -15.49 8.91 -7.51
CA HIS A 860 -15.70 8.87 -8.96
C HIS A 860 -14.39 8.73 -9.75
N PRO A 861 -13.86 7.50 -9.90
CA PRO A 861 -12.68 7.23 -10.74
C PRO A 861 -12.91 7.51 -12.22
N GLU A 862 -14.17 7.56 -12.67
CA GLU A 862 -14.54 7.91 -14.02
C GLU A 862 -14.15 9.35 -14.37
N ILE A 863 -13.98 10.21 -13.36
CA ILE A 863 -13.41 11.54 -13.52
C ILE A 863 -11.88 11.40 -13.58
N ALA A 864 -11.36 11.22 -14.79
CA ALA A 864 -9.93 11.03 -15.02
C ALA A 864 -9.08 12.26 -14.64
N LEU A 865 -9.55 13.48 -14.92
CA LEU A 865 -8.85 14.72 -14.62
C LEU A 865 -9.82 15.79 -14.10
N VAL A 866 -9.40 16.52 -13.06
CA VAL A 866 -9.92 17.84 -12.70
C VAL A 866 -8.75 18.78 -12.55
N HIS A 867 -8.80 19.95 -13.18
CA HIS A 867 -7.79 21.00 -13.01
C HIS A 867 -8.47 22.35 -12.80
N PHE A 868 -8.39 22.88 -11.59
CA PHE A 868 -8.81 24.23 -11.25
C PHE A 868 -7.63 25.18 -11.41
N ASN A 869 -7.69 26.04 -12.44
CA ASN A 869 -6.63 26.99 -12.71
C ASN A 869 -7.17 28.27 -13.36
N PRO A 870 -7.08 29.44 -12.70
CA PRO A 870 -6.72 29.62 -11.29
C PRO A 870 -7.93 29.46 -10.35
N VAL A 871 -7.63 29.17 -9.09
CA VAL A 871 -8.49 29.46 -7.94
C VAL A 871 -7.96 30.74 -7.30
N LEU A 872 -8.79 31.77 -7.18
CA LEU A 872 -8.41 33.01 -6.49
C LEU A 872 -8.85 32.95 -5.03
N ALA A 873 -7.89 32.97 -4.12
CA ALA A 873 -8.12 33.01 -2.67
C ALA A 873 -8.00 34.46 -2.17
N GLY A 874 -9.10 35.03 -1.67
CA GLY A 874 -9.15 36.34 -1.03
C GLY A 874 -9.39 36.22 0.47
N PRO A 875 -9.49 37.35 1.20
CA PRO A 875 -9.75 37.36 2.65
C PRO A 875 -11.10 36.73 3.06
N ASP A 876 -12.09 36.77 2.16
CA ASP A 876 -13.48 36.35 2.43
C ASP A 876 -13.88 35.05 1.71
N GLY A 877 -12.92 34.31 1.14
CA GLY A 877 -13.17 33.01 0.53
C GLY A 877 -12.31 32.70 -0.70
N ALA A 878 -12.64 31.60 -1.39
CA ALA A 878 -11.97 31.14 -2.60
C ALA A 878 -12.94 31.02 -3.78
N SER A 879 -12.54 31.52 -4.95
CA SER A 879 -13.34 31.51 -6.18
C SER A 879 -12.65 30.76 -7.30
N ILE A 880 -13.33 29.78 -7.90
CA ILE A 880 -12.78 28.95 -8.98
C ILE A 880 -13.11 29.60 -10.33
N LEU A 881 -12.10 30.15 -10.99
CA LEU A 881 -12.30 30.90 -12.24
C LEU A 881 -12.42 30.00 -13.47
N ALA A 882 -11.82 28.83 -13.45
CA ALA A 882 -11.93 27.87 -14.53
C ALA A 882 -11.66 26.45 -14.03
N ALA A 883 -12.30 25.48 -14.69
CA ALA A 883 -12.05 24.07 -14.50
C ALA A 883 -11.88 23.36 -15.85
N ASP A 884 -10.87 22.50 -15.95
CA ASP A 884 -10.80 21.46 -16.98
C ASP A 884 -11.20 20.13 -16.33
N VAL A 885 -12.30 19.54 -16.79
CA VAL A 885 -12.79 18.24 -16.30
C VAL A 885 -12.81 17.27 -17.46
N ARG A 886 -12.15 16.12 -17.29
CA ARG A 886 -12.14 15.04 -18.27
C ARG A 886 -12.59 13.75 -17.63
N ILE A 887 -13.44 13.03 -18.35
CA ILE A 887 -13.96 11.73 -17.96
C ILE A 887 -13.38 10.64 -18.86
N ALA A 888 -13.26 9.43 -18.30
CA ALA A 888 -12.84 8.24 -19.03
C ALA A 888 -13.52 7.00 -18.41
N ASN A 889 -13.50 5.89 -19.15
CA ASN A 889 -14.05 4.64 -18.65
C ASN A 889 -13.15 4.07 -17.53
N ALA A 890 -13.70 3.96 -16.32
CA ALA A 890 -12.98 3.45 -15.15
C ALA A 890 -12.79 1.93 -15.12
N ALA A 891 -13.23 1.17 -16.15
CA ALA A 891 -13.28 -0.31 -16.17
C ALA A 891 -11.95 -1.03 -15.87
N GLN A 892 -10.83 -0.30 -15.81
CA GLN A 892 -9.56 -0.84 -15.37
C GLN A 892 -9.18 -0.46 -13.92
N ARG A 893 -10.01 0.18 -13.08
CA ARG A 893 -9.61 0.46 -11.68
C ARG A 893 -9.44 -0.84 -10.91
N THR A 894 -8.23 -1.09 -10.36
CA THR A 894 -7.88 -2.34 -9.67
C THR A 894 -8.14 -2.30 -8.16
N ASP A 895 -9.09 -1.49 -7.69
CA ASP A 895 -9.54 -1.50 -6.30
C ASP A 895 -10.93 -2.15 -6.18
N SER A 896 -11.05 -3.33 -6.78
CA SER A 896 -12.28 -4.11 -6.66
C SER A 896 -12.44 -4.55 -5.20
N ALA A 897 -13.64 -4.41 -4.64
CA ALA A 897 -13.98 -4.98 -3.34
C ALA A 897 -13.86 -6.52 -3.31
N ARG A 898 -13.58 -7.17 -4.45
CA ARG A 898 -13.34 -8.61 -4.54
C ARG A 898 -12.03 -8.96 -3.87
N ARG A 899 -12.08 -9.98 -3.03
CA ARG A 899 -10.91 -10.57 -2.42
C ARG A 899 -10.12 -11.32 -3.49
N ALA A 900 -8.96 -10.80 -3.88
CA ALA A 900 -8.14 -11.44 -4.91
C ALA A 900 -6.65 -11.27 -4.62
N MET A 901 -5.89 -12.35 -4.76
CA MET A 901 -4.44 -12.30 -4.84
C MET A 901 -4.05 -11.79 -6.24
N ARG A 902 -3.96 -10.47 -6.41
CA ARG A 902 -3.44 -9.88 -7.66
C ARG A 902 -1.91 -9.92 -7.64
N SER A 903 -1.31 -10.52 -8.67
CA SER A 903 0.14 -10.52 -8.94
C SER A 903 0.64 -9.13 -9.32
#